data_AF-A0A9D9ZJE0-F1
#
_entry.id   AF-A0A9D9ZJE0-F1
#
_cell.length_a   1.000
_cell.length_b   1.000
_cell.length_c   1.000
_cell.angle_alpha   90.00
_cell.angle_beta   90.00
_cell.angle_gamma   90.00
#
_symmetry.space_group_name_H-M   'P 1'
#
loop_
_entity.id
_entity.type
_entity.pdbx_description
1 polymer ?
#
loop_
_entity_poly.entity_id
_entity_poly.type
_entity_poly.pdbx_seq_one_letter_code
_entity_poly.pdbx_strand_id
1 'polypeptide(L)'
;QNNIGALIGATRGTAENCYYLSTSSFAATGNKGDVDGAAKVDLVTETMLGSAFVSGDTNPKLAWESLVSADKPVRPSFSEGTELSAKLSGYIKEAVKSSKTKAGLTSADTLLGNESYMSGASSTATDWMALAMGRYGYFDSVDGKYTYLIDDGTGYTDYLNAMKSYVEKTYTENGGTLHSVKATEWHRGVVAIAALGGDPASFGTYNGQPINLIADGSYNCKVKGGPGKQGINGWIWGLIALDTGMYEVPSDAAYQRELFIKEILKMQLTDGVDGNKYGGWVLGGYGSSSDVDITAMAIQALAPYYNDDTVYTYKNEISGDEVSKTVRQCVDEAFDRLGSMMNDKAGFTSWNTDNSESIAQVIVALTSVGIDPQKDSRFITSDGLTLLDGLLRFRDTNGGFCHVVGNGWNSMANDQATYALVAYWRFENKMRALYDMRGDWSAETKAAITDAVSAIDALPLPTDANYKSAAKSALAKFRAVPENERRYVNNYSALVSAIELVGGEGELDSNTPYITSIAVTKAPDKTEYYDGDSFDAAGMEVTAYYSDGAQKPVTDYEIISGDSLEVGTQKVCIKSGKLKTFVTVTVKDKIPWEGLGSETSPYLISTAEDLYNLSYYVNTKLMATTGVYFEMTDNIDLSDYDNWTPIGSDRNQFDGVFDGDGYVIDNLTSLRGGLFGTVCQNAVIKNVGVASGEIGKENIYTSFLGGIAKWSNGADFINCWNGADIYGSGYMGGIVGTVRDGGKSNITGCYNVGSLYASSGHTGGIVGHLDTTRRDTSVEVTIDNCYNLGSINGIYSLGGIVGQAQDGHTIVNCYNAGKITSSSDGQAGAIAGSLTNDNRVQECYYDSSVTENGIGNGDGSTTGETTEFMKSPEFLALLGEKFKKDEYSLVNGGYPILYWQKTFDADDVNEVVEKINDIGDVTADSGVKINEARNAYDNLDDDLKPYVSNLDVLLNAEKELSEIISLKEAKKTALEQLESYKDASDYTLNREAFNKALEKGMADISAAKNKDEVNTALIKAKAALDEIPTDSSLGSNDNGNVNVPSVPGTDGNTSNSGNTADTDIRGVSIPKTGRIGNAAVAFLMFSSFAAAMAVTAKRKKDEE
;
A
#
# COMPACT_ATOMS: atom_id res chain seq x y z
N GLN A 1 -62.97 37.78 -44.29
CA GLN A 1 -63.48 36.43 -44.01
C GLN A 1 -62.48 35.75 -43.08
N ASN A 2 -62.50 36.07 -41.78
CA ASN A 2 -61.30 35.99 -40.93
C ASN A 2 -61.34 34.84 -39.90
N ASN A 3 -62.12 33.78 -40.14
CA ASN A 3 -62.32 32.68 -39.17
C ASN A 3 -62.75 33.20 -37.78
N ILE A 4 -63.83 34.00 -37.73
CA ILE A 4 -64.40 34.53 -36.48
C ILE A 4 -65.79 33.90 -36.29
N GLY A 5 -65.92 33.04 -35.29
CA GLY A 5 -67.17 32.42 -34.86
C GLY A 5 -67.39 32.63 -33.36
N ALA A 6 -68.62 32.43 -32.89
CA ALA A 6 -69.02 32.62 -31.50
C ALA A 6 -68.41 31.60 -30.53
N LEU A 7 -68.00 30.43 -31.04
CA LEU A 7 -67.33 29.36 -30.29
C LEU A 7 -65.97 29.02 -30.91
N ILE A 8 -65.94 28.79 -32.22
CA ILE A 8 -64.76 28.27 -32.91
C ILE A 8 -64.51 29.10 -34.17
N GLY A 9 -63.29 29.61 -34.35
CA GLY A 9 -62.95 30.42 -35.52
C GLY A 9 -63.14 29.68 -36.85
N ALA A 10 -62.56 28.48 -36.95
CA ALA A 10 -62.80 27.51 -38.02
C ALA A 10 -62.50 26.08 -37.52
N THR A 11 -63.26 25.10 -38.00
CA THR A 11 -63.03 23.66 -37.73
C THR A 11 -63.40 22.81 -38.96
N ARG A 12 -63.03 21.53 -38.93
CA ARG A 12 -63.48 20.47 -39.85
C ARG A 12 -64.18 19.30 -39.14
N GLY A 13 -64.32 19.34 -37.83
CA GLY A 13 -65.02 18.34 -37.01
C GLY A 13 -66.36 18.86 -36.49
N THR A 14 -67.13 17.95 -35.89
CA THR A 14 -68.36 18.24 -35.14
C THR A 14 -68.05 18.90 -33.79
N ALA A 15 -69.08 19.46 -33.15
CA ALA A 15 -69.03 19.92 -31.77
C ALA A 15 -70.01 19.10 -30.91
N GLU A 16 -69.76 18.98 -29.61
CA GLU A 16 -70.65 18.29 -28.67
C GLU A 16 -70.70 19.10 -27.37
N ASN A 17 -71.89 19.24 -26.78
CA ASN A 17 -72.15 20.08 -25.59
C ASN A 17 -71.60 21.51 -25.68
N CYS A 18 -71.54 22.07 -26.90
CA CYS A 18 -71.07 23.43 -27.17
C CYS A 18 -72.25 24.36 -27.42
N TYR A 19 -72.34 25.44 -26.65
CA TYR A 19 -73.48 26.36 -26.66
C TYR A 19 -73.02 27.81 -26.87
N TYR A 20 -73.77 28.59 -27.65
CA TYR A 20 -73.50 30.00 -27.86
C TYR A 20 -74.75 30.86 -27.77
N LEU A 21 -74.60 32.07 -27.22
CA LEU A 21 -75.75 32.94 -26.91
C LEU A 21 -76.46 33.44 -28.16
N SER A 22 -77.79 33.53 -28.09
CA SER A 22 -78.65 33.95 -29.20
C SER A 22 -78.36 35.39 -29.65
N THR A 23 -77.94 36.22 -28.69
CA THR A 23 -77.47 37.61 -28.84
C THR A 23 -76.13 37.73 -29.58
N SER A 24 -75.42 36.62 -29.83
CA SER A 24 -74.21 36.63 -30.66
C SER A 24 -74.51 37.06 -32.09
N SER A 25 -73.78 38.08 -32.54
CA SER A 25 -73.71 38.57 -33.91
C SER A 25 -72.94 37.64 -34.87
N PHE A 26 -72.31 36.58 -34.35
CA PHE A 26 -71.67 35.51 -35.11
C PHE A 26 -72.39 34.16 -34.93
N ALA A 27 -72.34 33.32 -35.96
CA ALA A 27 -72.65 31.89 -35.88
C ALA A 27 -71.55 31.13 -35.11
N ALA A 28 -71.78 29.85 -34.76
CA ALA A 28 -70.82 29.02 -34.04
C ALA A 28 -69.44 28.98 -34.72
N THR A 29 -69.39 28.98 -36.06
CA THR A 29 -68.16 29.17 -36.86
C THR A 29 -68.28 30.28 -37.91
N GLY A 30 -67.14 30.87 -38.26
CA GLY A 30 -67.07 32.05 -39.11
C GLY A 30 -67.10 31.83 -40.62
N ASN A 31 -67.40 30.64 -41.15
CA ASN A 31 -67.22 30.38 -42.59
C ASN A 31 -68.20 29.43 -43.31
N LYS A 32 -69.08 28.66 -42.64
CA LYS A 32 -70.10 27.81 -43.33
C LYS A 32 -71.48 27.73 -42.66
N GLY A 33 -71.75 28.56 -41.65
CA GLY A 33 -72.93 28.43 -40.80
C GLY A 33 -72.59 27.71 -39.50
N ASP A 34 -73.62 27.22 -38.79
CA ASP A 34 -73.42 26.45 -37.57
C ASP A 34 -72.87 25.05 -37.86
N VAL A 35 -72.12 24.53 -36.90
CA VAL A 35 -71.53 23.17 -36.95
C VAL A 35 -72.54 22.22 -36.33
N ASP A 36 -72.71 21.03 -36.91
CA ASP A 36 -73.53 19.97 -36.31
C ASP A 36 -73.08 19.71 -34.86
N GLY A 37 -74.05 19.82 -33.95
CA GLY A 37 -73.88 19.68 -32.49
C GLY A 37 -73.49 20.94 -31.72
N ALA A 38 -73.27 22.10 -32.37
CA ALA A 38 -73.17 23.39 -31.68
C ALA A 38 -74.54 24.10 -31.64
N ALA A 39 -75.06 24.38 -30.45
CA ALA A 39 -76.41 24.91 -30.27
C ALA A 39 -76.44 26.43 -29.98
N LYS A 40 -77.25 27.18 -30.73
CA LYS A 40 -77.59 28.57 -30.41
C LYS A 40 -78.70 28.60 -29.36
N VAL A 41 -78.50 29.30 -28.24
CA VAL A 41 -79.39 29.28 -27.07
C VAL A 41 -79.53 30.67 -26.44
N ASP A 42 -80.68 31.02 -25.87
CA ASP A 42 -80.86 32.34 -25.25
C ASP A 42 -80.07 32.52 -23.94
N LEU A 43 -79.78 31.41 -23.24
CA LEU A 43 -78.95 31.33 -22.05
C LEU A 43 -78.23 29.98 -22.02
N VAL A 44 -77.04 29.94 -21.42
CA VAL A 44 -76.33 28.69 -21.10
C VAL A 44 -76.49 28.42 -19.60
N THR A 45 -76.81 27.19 -19.20
CA THR A 45 -76.92 26.80 -17.78
C THR A 45 -75.87 25.75 -17.40
N GLU A 46 -75.57 25.62 -16.10
CA GLU A 46 -74.65 24.58 -15.60
C GLU A 46 -75.11 23.16 -15.97
N THR A 47 -76.42 22.94 -15.96
CA THR A 47 -77.06 21.68 -16.38
C THR A 47 -76.75 21.33 -17.84
N MET A 48 -76.52 22.32 -18.70
CA MET A 48 -76.14 22.11 -20.12
C MET A 48 -74.65 21.82 -20.29
N LEU A 49 -73.80 22.33 -19.38
CA LEU A 49 -72.33 22.17 -19.43
C LEU A 49 -71.82 20.98 -18.57
N GLY A 50 -72.68 20.38 -17.75
CA GLY A 50 -72.36 19.22 -16.92
C GLY A 50 -71.66 19.58 -15.61
N SER A 51 -71.34 18.55 -14.81
CA SER A 51 -70.90 18.68 -13.40
C SER A 51 -69.54 19.36 -13.17
N ALA A 52 -68.84 19.77 -14.23
CA ALA A 52 -67.68 20.65 -14.12
C ALA A 52 -68.08 22.12 -13.83
N PHE A 53 -69.36 22.47 -14.03
CA PHE A 53 -69.92 23.79 -13.84
C PHE A 53 -70.99 23.80 -12.73
N VAL A 54 -71.20 24.99 -12.16
CA VAL A 54 -72.26 25.31 -11.20
C VAL A 54 -72.88 26.65 -11.57
N SER A 55 -74.09 26.94 -11.07
CA SER A 55 -74.72 28.23 -11.28
C SER A 55 -73.86 29.36 -10.70
N GLY A 56 -73.64 30.41 -11.49
CA GLY A 56 -73.05 31.68 -11.05
C GLY A 56 -74.05 32.83 -11.21
N ASP A 57 -73.67 34.03 -10.74
CA ASP A 57 -74.60 35.16 -10.55
C ASP A 57 -75.16 35.77 -11.84
N THR A 58 -74.73 35.31 -13.02
CA THR A 58 -75.20 35.77 -14.34
C THR A 58 -75.02 34.72 -15.43
N ASN A 59 -73.94 33.94 -15.37
CA ASN A 59 -73.67 32.77 -16.22
C ASN A 59 -73.14 31.62 -15.34
N PRO A 60 -73.15 30.36 -15.82
CA PRO A 60 -72.48 29.26 -15.15
C PRO A 60 -70.98 29.52 -15.00
N LYS A 61 -70.41 29.08 -13.89
CA LYS A 61 -68.98 29.16 -13.57
C LYS A 61 -68.43 27.77 -13.28
N LEU A 62 -67.12 27.56 -13.37
CA LEU A 62 -66.53 26.26 -13.05
C LEU A 62 -66.69 25.95 -11.56
N ALA A 63 -66.88 24.68 -11.21
CA ALA A 63 -67.15 24.25 -9.84
C ALA A 63 -66.04 24.65 -8.85
N TRP A 64 -64.78 24.71 -9.31
CA TRP A 64 -63.64 25.15 -8.50
C TRP A 64 -63.65 26.66 -8.20
N GLU A 65 -64.33 27.50 -9.00
CA GLU A 65 -64.47 28.93 -8.73
C GLU A 65 -65.37 29.21 -7.51
N SER A 66 -66.13 28.23 -7.05
CA SER A 66 -66.83 28.26 -5.75
C SER A 66 -65.94 27.85 -4.56
N LEU A 67 -64.69 27.42 -4.81
CA LEU A 67 -63.70 27.07 -3.79
C LEU A 67 -62.64 28.18 -3.60
N VAL A 68 -62.64 29.20 -4.46
CA VAL A 68 -61.78 30.38 -4.36
C VAL A 68 -62.40 31.35 -3.35
N SER A 69 -61.66 31.77 -2.33
CA SER A 69 -62.16 32.80 -1.42
C SER A 69 -62.22 34.17 -2.10
N ALA A 70 -63.25 34.95 -1.76
CA ALA A 70 -63.38 36.36 -2.14
C ALA A 70 -62.59 37.32 -1.22
N ASP A 71 -61.89 36.78 -0.20
CA ASP A 71 -60.96 37.55 0.63
C ASP A 71 -59.85 38.20 -0.21
N LYS A 72 -59.30 39.32 0.27
CA LYS A 72 -58.07 39.87 -0.34
C LYS A 72 -56.96 38.81 -0.28
N PRO A 73 -56.25 38.53 -1.38
CA PRO A 73 -55.11 37.62 -1.35
C PRO A 73 -54.02 38.20 -0.45
N VAL A 74 -53.87 37.61 0.73
CA VAL A 74 -52.75 37.88 1.63
C VAL A 74 -51.51 37.30 0.96
N ARG A 75 -50.59 38.15 0.51
CA ARG A 75 -49.26 37.69 0.09
C ARG A 75 -48.59 37.00 1.29
N PRO A 76 -47.88 35.88 1.11
CA PRO A 76 -46.99 35.41 2.16
C PRO A 76 -46.01 36.53 2.50
N SER A 77 -45.78 36.76 3.79
CA SER A 77 -45.02 37.94 4.26
C SER A 77 -43.55 37.89 3.82
N PHE A 78 -43.05 36.68 3.55
CA PHE A 78 -41.79 36.41 2.89
C PHE A 78 -42.02 35.51 1.66
N SER A 79 -41.17 35.63 0.64
CA SER A 79 -41.13 34.74 -0.52
C SER A 79 -39.73 34.17 -0.67
N GLU A 80 -39.64 32.85 -0.73
CA GLU A 80 -38.40 32.12 -1.00
C GLU A 80 -37.84 32.46 -2.38
N GLY A 81 -36.52 32.68 -2.45
CA GLY A 81 -35.81 33.07 -3.67
C GLY A 81 -35.51 31.90 -4.62
N THR A 82 -35.39 30.67 -4.10
CA THR A 82 -35.13 29.46 -4.90
C THR A 82 -35.92 28.25 -4.37
N GLU A 83 -36.02 27.18 -5.17
CA GLU A 83 -36.57 25.91 -4.68
C GLU A 83 -35.71 25.31 -3.56
N LEU A 84 -34.39 25.54 -3.61
CA LEU A 84 -33.46 25.14 -2.56
C LEU A 84 -33.72 25.89 -1.26
N SER A 85 -33.93 27.21 -1.30
CA SER A 85 -34.23 27.98 -0.09
C SER A 85 -35.57 27.55 0.53
N ALA A 86 -36.57 27.18 -0.28
CA ALA A 86 -37.81 26.56 0.21
C ALA A 86 -37.58 25.20 0.90
N LYS A 87 -36.64 24.37 0.43
CA LYS A 87 -36.26 23.10 1.10
C LYS A 87 -35.51 23.35 2.40
N LEU A 88 -34.52 24.25 2.39
CA LEU A 88 -33.77 24.68 3.58
C LEU A 88 -34.72 25.24 4.65
N SER A 89 -35.69 26.07 4.27
CA SER A 89 -36.78 26.56 5.14
C SER A 89 -37.54 25.43 5.83
N GLY A 90 -37.83 24.35 5.10
CA GLY A 90 -38.44 23.14 5.66
C GLY A 90 -37.57 22.51 6.74
N TYR A 91 -36.32 22.20 6.41
CA TYR A 91 -35.38 21.56 7.35
C TYR A 91 -35.12 22.39 8.61
N ILE A 92 -35.02 23.73 8.50
CA ILE A 92 -34.87 24.64 9.64
C ILE A 92 -36.08 24.52 10.58
N LYS A 93 -37.31 24.62 10.04
CA LYS A 93 -38.55 24.53 10.83
C LYS A 93 -38.72 23.16 11.48
N GLU A 94 -38.29 22.09 10.81
CA GLU A 94 -38.29 20.74 11.35
C GLU A 94 -37.27 20.56 12.49
N ALA A 95 -36.05 21.09 12.36
CA ALA A 95 -35.03 21.01 13.39
C ALA A 95 -35.44 21.76 14.67
N VAL A 96 -36.00 22.98 14.56
CA VAL A 96 -36.53 23.72 15.72
C VAL A 96 -37.76 23.04 16.33
N LYS A 97 -38.65 22.45 15.51
CA LYS A 97 -39.75 21.60 15.99
C LYS A 97 -39.22 20.38 16.76
N SER A 98 -38.09 19.81 16.34
CA SER A 98 -37.45 18.71 17.06
C SER A 98 -36.98 19.15 18.45
N SER A 99 -36.38 20.34 18.57
CA SER A 99 -35.98 20.93 19.88
C SER A 99 -37.20 21.17 20.79
N LYS A 100 -38.30 21.73 20.27
CA LYS A 100 -39.58 21.82 21.03
C LYS A 100 -40.03 20.44 21.50
N THR A 101 -40.05 19.46 20.61
CA THR A 101 -40.46 18.07 20.93
C THR A 101 -39.57 17.43 22.02
N LYS A 102 -38.25 17.66 21.97
CA LYS A 102 -37.28 17.14 22.96
C LYS A 102 -37.38 17.84 24.31
N ALA A 103 -37.77 19.12 24.33
CA ALA A 103 -38.10 19.88 25.53
C ALA A 103 -39.50 19.56 26.10
N GLY A 104 -40.26 18.63 25.48
CA GLY A 104 -41.63 18.28 25.90
C GLY A 104 -42.70 19.31 25.54
N LEU A 105 -42.36 20.27 24.66
CA LEU A 105 -43.20 21.39 24.25
C LEU A 105 -44.07 21.05 23.04
N THR A 106 -45.25 21.67 22.96
CA THR A 106 -46.10 21.64 21.76
C THR A 106 -45.65 22.69 20.74
N SER A 107 -46.29 22.72 19.57
CA SER A 107 -46.05 23.75 18.55
C SER A 107 -46.51 25.15 18.95
N ALA A 108 -47.34 25.29 19.99
CA ALA A 108 -47.87 26.57 20.47
C ALA A 108 -47.08 27.16 21.65
N ASP A 109 -46.22 26.37 22.29
CA ASP A 109 -45.37 26.81 23.40
C ASP A 109 -44.10 27.51 22.88
N THR A 110 -43.49 28.36 23.70
CA THR A 110 -42.24 29.06 23.38
C THR A 110 -41.03 28.16 23.67
N LEU A 111 -40.04 28.11 22.78
CA LEU A 111 -38.79 27.37 22.99
C LEU A 111 -37.80 28.22 23.77
N LEU A 112 -37.51 29.43 23.29
CA LEU A 112 -36.51 30.32 23.88
C LEU A 112 -37.00 30.91 25.22
N GLY A 113 -38.33 31.03 25.38
CA GLY A 113 -38.97 31.44 26.63
C GLY A 113 -39.26 30.29 27.61
N ASN A 114 -38.77 29.07 27.36
CA ASN A 114 -38.94 27.95 28.28
C ASN A 114 -37.87 27.98 29.41
N GLU A 115 -38.13 27.27 30.51
CA GLU A 115 -37.23 27.31 31.69
C GLU A 115 -35.83 26.77 31.39
N SER A 116 -35.68 25.73 30.56
CA SER A 116 -34.37 25.19 30.18
C SER A 116 -33.53 26.15 29.33
N TYR A 117 -34.16 26.92 28.43
CA TYR A 117 -33.47 27.93 27.63
C TYR A 117 -33.13 29.16 28.49
N MET A 118 -34.10 29.71 29.24
CA MET A 118 -33.86 30.89 30.07
C MET A 118 -32.85 30.65 31.21
N SER A 119 -32.88 29.49 31.87
CA SER A 119 -31.90 29.15 32.92
C SER A 119 -30.52 28.80 32.33
N GLY A 120 -30.48 28.34 31.08
CA GLY A 120 -29.27 28.11 30.30
C GLY A 120 -28.76 29.34 29.54
N ALA A 121 -29.36 30.52 29.70
CA ALA A 121 -28.96 31.72 28.95
C ALA A 121 -27.44 32.01 29.07
N SER A 122 -26.81 32.33 27.95
CA SER A 122 -25.35 32.40 27.81
C SER A 122 -24.64 31.03 27.96
N SER A 123 -25.26 29.94 27.51
CA SER A 123 -24.62 28.61 27.39
C SER A 123 -24.51 28.10 25.94
N THR A 124 -23.54 27.21 25.71
CA THR A 124 -23.35 26.51 24.43
C THR A 124 -24.44 25.47 24.12
N ALA A 125 -25.42 25.28 25.01
CA ALA A 125 -26.58 24.41 24.82
C ALA A 125 -27.86 25.16 24.40
N THR A 126 -27.80 26.49 24.31
CA THR A 126 -28.99 27.35 24.09
C THR A 126 -28.72 28.48 23.09
N ASP A 127 -27.56 29.13 23.15
CA ASP A 127 -27.25 30.30 22.31
C ASP A 127 -27.20 29.99 20.80
N TRP A 128 -26.87 28.75 20.41
CA TRP A 128 -26.79 28.35 19.01
C TRP A 128 -28.17 28.24 18.35
N MET A 129 -29.17 27.71 19.05
CA MET A 129 -30.57 27.74 18.59
C MET A 129 -31.14 29.16 18.64
N ALA A 130 -30.78 29.98 19.64
CA ALA A 130 -31.16 31.38 19.68
C ALA A 130 -30.59 32.16 18.48
N LEU A 131 -29.33 31.92 18.10
CA LEU A 131 -28.72 32.43 16.86
C LEU A 131 -29.48 31.93 15.62
N ALA A 132 -29.77 30.64 15.52
CA ALA A 132 -30.47 30.06 14.38
C ALA A 132 -31.87 30.68 14.19
N MET A 133 -32.68 30.69 15.25
CA MET A 133 -34.04 31.26 15.26
C MET A 133 -34.04 32.77 15.06
N GLY A 134 -33.05 33.49 15.60
CA GLY A 134 -32.88 34.93 15.39
C GLY A 134 -32.53 35.26 13.94
N ARG A 135 -31.66 34.47 13.31
CA ARG A 135 -31.21 34.69 11.92
C ARG A 135 -32.10 34.06 10.85
N TYR A 136 -33.05 33.22 11.25
CA TYR A 136 -34.14 32.78 10.38
C TYR A 136 -35.27 33.84 10.31
N GLY A 137 -34.95 34.95 9.64
CA GLY A 137 -35.82 36.11 9.53
C GLY A 137 -35.35 37.11 8.47
N TYR A 138 -36.20 38.08 8.16
CA TYR A 138 -36.00 39.08 7.10
C TYR A 138 -36.38 40.48 7.60
N PHE A 139 -35.82 41.53 6.99
CA PHE A 139 -36.29 42.90 7.17
C PHE A 139 -37.43 43.18 6.17
N ASP A 140 -38.56 43.71 6.63
CA ASP A 140 -39.65 44.07 5.73
C ASP A 140 -39.31 45.33 4.91
N SER A 141 -39.51 45.25 3.60
CA SER A 141 -39.24 46.31 2.64
C SER A 141 -40.09 47.59 2.82
N VAL A 142 -41.16 47.55 3.62
CA VAL A 142 -42.11 48.65 3.80
C VAL A 142 -41.83 49.51 5.03
N ASP A 143 -41.50 48.89 6.17
CA ASP A 143 -41.24 49.59 7.44
C ASP A 143 -39.81 49.40 8.01
N GLY A 144 -38.99 48.56 7.37
CA GLY A 144 -37.62 48.26 7.81
C GLY A 144 -37.53 47.39 9.06
N LYS A 145 -38.65 46.83 9.55
CA LYS A 145 -38.69 46.02 10.76
C LYS A 145 -38.22 44.58 10.48
N TYR A 146 -37.42 44.02 11.38
CA TYR A 146 -37.06 42.61 11.32
C TYR A 146 -38.23 41.71 11.77
N THR A 147 -38.46 40.63 11.02
CA THR A 147 -39.53 39.65 11.24
C THR A 147 -38.94 38.24 11.23
N TYR A 148 -39.10 37.53 12.34
CA TYR A 148 -38.73 36.12 12.49
C TYR A 148 -39.71 35.23 11.70
N LEU A 149 -39.19 34.15 11.10
CA LEU A 149 -39.97 33.18 10.31
C LEU A 149 -40.33 31.90 11.09
N ILE A 150 -40.02 31.88 12.39
CA ILE A 150 -40.56 30.95 13.39
C ILE A 150 -41.36 31.79 14.39
N ASP A 151 -42.60 31.41 14.65
CA ASP A 151 -43.35 31.96 15.77
C ASP A 151 -42.90 31.26 17.06
N ASP A 152 -42.44 32.07 18.02
CA ASP A 152 -42.08 31.64 19.37
C ASP A 152 -42.71 32.56 20.43
N GLY A 153 -43.79 33.27 20.08
CA GLY A 153 -44.51 34.17 20.98
C GLY A 153 -43.60 35.22 21.62
N THR A 154 -43.49 35.18 22.95
CA THR A 154 -42.62 36.07 23.74
C THR A 154 -41.16 35.59 23.81
N GLY A 155 -40.85 34.36 23.40
CA GLY A 155 -39.59 33.66 23.72
C GLY A 155 -38.32 34.41 23.31
N TYR A 156 -38.33 35.09 22.16
CA TYR A 156 -37.23 35.98 21.72
C TYR A 156 -36.92 37.08 22.75
N THR A 157 -37.96 37.71 23.31
CA THR A 157 -37.86 38.77 24.33
C THR A 157 -37.51 38.19 25.70
N ASP A 158 -38.08 37.03 26.04
CA ASP A 158 -37.85 36.36 27.32
C ASP A 158 -36.40 35.90 27.45
N TYR A 159 -35.83 35.32 26.38
CA TYR A 159 -34.42 34.93 26.33
C TYR A 159 -33.47 36.14 26.37
N LEU A 160 -33.80 37.26 25.72
CA LEU A 160 -33.04 38.51 25.87
C LEU A 160 -33.07 39.04 27.30
N ASN A 161 -34.21 38.96 27.99
CA ASN A 161 -34.32 39.35 29.40
C ASN A 161 -33.54 38.40 30.33
N ALA A 162 -33.53 37.09 30.04
CA ALA A 162 -32.73 36.09 30.74
C ALA A 162 -31.22 36.34 30.52
N MET A 163 -30.79 36.56 29.28
CA MET A 163 -29.42 36.97 28.93
C MET A 163 -28.98 38.22 29.68
N LYS A 164 -29.82 39.25 29.72
CA LYS A 164 -29.52 40.49 30.44
C LYS A 164 -29.35 40.25 31.93
N SER A 165 -30.27 39.46 32.52
CA SER A 165 -30.23 39.09 33.93
C SER A 165 -28.98 38.28 34.28
N TYR A 166 -28.55 37.38 33.40
CA TYR A 166 -27.29 36.64 33.51
C TYR A 166 -26.08 37.59 33.48
N VAL A 167 -26.02 38.51 32.51
CA VAL A 167 -24.91 39.46 32.34
C VAL A 167 -24.80 40.39 33.56
N GLU A 168 -25.90 41.04 33.97
CA GLU A 168 -25.92 41.96 35.12
C GLU A 168 -25.56 41.25 36.45
N LYS A 169 -26.06 40.01 36.64
CA LYS A 169 -25.69 39.17 37.79
C LYS A 169 -24.20 38.80 37.77
N THR A 170 -23.70 38.27 36.66
CA THR A 170 -22.32 37.77 36.56
C THR A 170 -21.31 38.91 36.67
N TYR A 171 -21.59 40.08 36.08
CA TYR A 171 -20.79 41.30 36.30
C TYR A 171 -20.77 41.71 37.78
N THR A 172 -21.90 41.60 38.48
CA THR A 172 -21.98 41.91 39.92
C THR A 172 -21.17 40.92 40.76
N GLU A 173 -21.27 39.62 40.49
CA GLU A 173 -20.58 38.56 41.23
C GLU A 173 -19.06 38.50 40.95
N ASN A 174 -18.64 38.75 39.71
CA ASN A 174 -17.25 38.64 39.24
C ASN A 174 -16.54 40.00 39.05
N GLY A 175 -16.99 41.06 39.71
CA GLY A 175 -16.29 42.35 39.78
C GLY A 175 -16.15 43.09 38.44
N GLY A 176 -17.17 43.00 37.58
CA GLY A 176 -17.21 43.65 36.26
C GLY A 176 -16.68 42.78 35.12
N THR A 177 -16.80 41.45 35.21
CA THR A 177 -16.37 40.50 34.16
C THR A 177 -17.36 39.34 34.01
N LEU A 178 -17.39 38.68 32.84
CA LEU A 178 -18.08 37.39 32.68
C LEU A 178 -17.18 36.24 33.14
N HIS A 179 -15.92 36.19 32.69
CA HIS A 179 -14.97 35.15 33.06
C HIS A 179 -13.53 35.67 33.15
N SER A 180 -12.80 35.19 34.15
CA SER A 180 -11.38 35.50 34.41
C SER A 180 -10.36 35.03 33.35
N VAL A 181 -10.78 34.22 32.37
CA VAL A 181 -9.89 33.52 31.41
C VAL A 181 -10.50 33.43 30.01
N LYS A 182 -11.82 33.26 29.91
CA LYS A 182 -12.50 33.04 28.62
C LYS A 182 -13.12 34.32 28.07
N ALA A 183 -12.48 34.94 27.09
CA ALA A 183 -13.05 36.05 26.33
C ALA A 183 -14.26 35.59 25.50
N THR A 184 -14.28 34.34 25.06
CA THR A 184 -15.38 33.74 24.26
C THR A 184 -16.76 33.78 24.93
N GLU A 185 -16.84 33.94 26.27
CA GLU A 185 -18.13 34.08 26.95
C GLU A 185 -18.81 35.41 26.61
N TRP A 186 -18.04 36.48 26.41
CA TRP A 186 -18.57 37.74 25.87
C TRP A 186 -18.97 37.59 24.40
N HIS A 187 -18.08 37.04 23.58
CA HIS A 187 -18.28 36.96 22.12
C HIS A 187 -19.50 36.11 21.72
N ARG A 188 -19.72 35.00 22.42
CA ARG A 188 -20.90 34.14 22.21
C ARG A 188 -22.19 34.83 22.67
N GLY A 189 -22.16 35.54 23.80
CA GLY A 189 -23.26 36.39 24.26
C GLY A 189 -23.59 37.49 23.25
N VAL A 190 -22.58 38.22 22.74
CA VAL A 190 -22.70 39.23 21.68
C VAL A 190 -23.48 38.69 20.47
N VAL A 191 -23.06 37.53 19.96
CA VAL A 191 -23.67 36.90 18.77
C VAL A 191 -25.14 36.55 19.01
N ALA A 192 -25.49 35.96 20.15
CA ALA A 192 -26.88 35.63 20.48
C ALA A 192 -27.73 36.89 20.73
N ILE A 193 -27.22 37.88 21.46
CA ILE A 193 -27.91 39.15 21.74
C ILE A 193 -28.23 39.91 20.44
N ALA A 194 -27.25 40.05 19.55
CA ALA A 194 -27.41 40.76 18.29
C ALA A 194 -28.32 39.99 17.31
N ALA A 195 -28.27 38.65 17.29
CA ALA A 195 -29.17 37.83 16.47
C ALA A 195 -30.66 37.95 16.88
N LEU A 196 -30.93 38.26 18.15
CA LEU A 196 -32.27 38.50 18.69
C LEU A 196 -32.69 40.00 18.68
N GLY A 197 -31.85 40.89 18.12
CA GLY A 197 -32.12 42.32 18.00
C GLY A 197 -31.84 43.16 19.26
N GLY A 198 -31.09 42.65 20.23
CA GLY A 198 -30.54 43.43 21.34
C GLY A 198 -29.24 44.15 20.95
N ASP A 199 -28.90 45.23 21.66
CA ASP A 199 -27.62 45.94 21.47
C ASP A 199 -26.55 45.45 22.46
N PRO A 200 -25.54 44.65 22.02
CA PRO A 200 -24.46 44.19 22.88
C PRO A 200 -23.46 45.28 23.29
N ALA A 201 -23.50 46.47 22.69
CA ALA A 201 -22.68 47.62 23.12
C ALA A 201 -23.28 48.36 24.34
N SER A 202 -24.54 48.06 24.71
CA SER A 202 -25.26 48.70 25.81
C SER A 202 -26.22 47.71 26.52
N PHE A 203 -25.71 46.53 26.90
CA PHE A 203 -26.53 45.40 27.32
C PHE A 203 -26.57 45.18 28.84
N GLY A 204 -27.43 45.96 29.51
CA GLY A 204 -27.54 45.95 30.96
C GLY A 204 -26.58 46.93 31.64
N THR A 205 -26.55 46.90 32.96
CA THR A 205 -25.85 47.89 33.79
C THR A 205 -25.02 47.28 34.91
N TYR A 206 -23.84 47.86 35.13
CA TYR A 206 -22.95 47.55 36.26
C TYR A 206 -22.43 48.85 36.87
N ASN A 207 -22.52 49.00 38.20
CA ASN A 207 -22.19 50.23 38.94
C ASN A 207 -22.86 51.50 38.36
N GLY A 208 -24.05 51.38 37.76
CA GLY A 208 -24.80 52.48 37.15
C GLY A 208 -24.27 52.94 35.79
N GLN A 209 -23.36 52.20 35.16
CA GLN A 209 -22.91 52.41 33.77
C GLN A 209 -23.44 51.28 32.87
N PRO A 210 -23.66 51.53 31.56
CA PRO A 210 -24.03 50.47 30.62
C PRO A 210 -22.88 49.48 30.43
N ILE A 211 -23.21 48.20 30.24
CA ILE A 211 -22.26 47.12 29.95
C ILE A 211 -22.06 47.04 28.44
N ASN A 212 -20.81 47.19 27.99
CA ASN A 212 -20.43 47.06 26.58
C ASN A 212 -19.65 45.75 26.36
N LEU A 213 -20.34 44.72 25.87
CA LEU A 213 -19.78 43.39 25.70
C LEU A 213 -18.76 43.32 24.55
N ILE A 214 -18.90 44.18 23.54
CA ILE A 214 -17.94 44.31 22.42
C ILE A 214 -16.59 44.83 22.93
N ALA A 215 -16.61 45.89 23.74
CA ALA A 215 -15.42 46.49 24.33
C ALA A 215 -14.77 45.53 25.34
N ASP A 216 -15.56 45.02 26.29
CA ASP A 216 -15.07 44.22 27.41
C ASP A 216 -14.61 42.81 27.00
N GLY A 217 -15.13 42.27 25.88
CA GLY A 217 -14.70 41.01 25.28
C GLY A 217 -13.56 41.14 24.27
N SER A 218 -13.60 42.15 23.39
CA SER A 218 -12.66 42.29 22.26
C SER A 218 -11.66 43.43 22.44
N TYR A 219 -11.96 44.65 21.99
CA TYR A 219 -10.93 45.68 21.77
C TYR A 219 -10.32 46.26 23.06
N ASN A 220 -11.05 46.18 24.18
CA ASN A 220 -10.58 46.53 25.52
C ASN A 220 -10.76 45.35 26.50
N CYS A 221 -10.44 44.13 26.00
CA CYS A 221 -10.68 42.85 26.67
C CYS A 221 -10.27 42.85 28.16
N LYS A 222 -11.20 42.46 29.06
CA LYS A 222 -10.96 42.37 30.51
C LYS A 222 -10.12 41.16 30.92
N VAL A 223 -9.95 40.17 30.05
CA VAL A 223 -9.21 38.94 30.35
C VAL A 223 -7.72 39.25 30.51
N LYS A 224 -7.11 38.77 31.60
CA LYS A 224 -5.68 38.95 31.85
C LYS A 224 -4.86 38.12 30.85
N GLY A 225 -4.28 38.81 29.87
CA GLY A 225 -3.60 38.22 28.71
C GLY A 225 -4.28 38.51 27.37
N GLY A 226 -5.36 39.29 27.36
CA GLY A 226 -6.07 39.69 26.14
C GLY A 226 -7.01 38.61 25.60
N PRO A 227 -7.67 38.87 24.45
CA PRO A 227 -8.62 37.93 23.87
C PRO A 227 -7.93 36.63 23.40
N GLY A 228 -6.69 36.73 22.90
CA GLY A 228 -5.83 35.58 22.55
C GLY A 228 -5.42 34.68 23.73
N LYS A 229 -5.89 34.92 24.96
CA LYS A 229 -5.57 34.09 26.13
C LYS A 229 -6.05 32.63 26.00
N GLN A 230 -6.99 32.36 25.09
CA GLN A 230 -7.49 31.02 24.72
C GLN A 230 -6.80 30.45 23.46
N GLY A 231 -5.70 31.03 23.00
CA GLY A 231 -5.14 30.76 21.68
C GLY A 231 -6.03 31.31 20.57
N ILE A 232 -5.88 30.78 19.34
CA ILE A 232 -6.56 31.28 18.13
C ILE A 232 -8.08 31.47 18.28
N ASN A 233 -8.76 30.59 19.01
CA ASN A 233 -10.20 30.62 19.23
C ASN A 233 -10.69 31.95 19.85
N GLY A 234 -9.87 32.58 20.70
CA GLY A 234 -10.19 33.89 21.28
C GLY A 234 -10.02 35.08 20.31
N TRP A 235 -9.13 34.94 19.32
CA TRP A 235 -9.00 35.92 18.23
C TRP A 235 -10.13 35.78 17.21
N ILE A 236 -10.47 34.54 16.82
CA ILE A 236 -11.57 34.20 15.91
C ILE A 236 -12.90 34.76 16.42
N TRP A 237 -13.33 34.37 17.63
CA TRP A 237 -14.57 34.87 18.22
C TRP A 237 -14.53 36.38 18.50
N GLY A 238 -13.35 36.91 18.84
CA GLY A 238 -13.17 38.35 19.04
C GLY A 238 -13.45 39.17 17.79
N LEU A 239 -12.99 38.69 16.63
CA LEU A 239 -13.23 39.30 15.32
C LEU A 239 -14.69 39.13 14.88
N ILE A 240 -15.28 37.93 15.00
CA ILE A 240 -16.72 37.69 14.75
C ILE A 240 -17.58 38.66 15.59
N ALA A 241 -17.27 38.83 16.88
CA ALA A 241 -18.00 39.75 17.75
C ALA A 241 -17.90 41.22 17.30
N LEU A 242 -16.71 41.69 16.90
CA LEU A 242 -16.51 43.03 16.32
C LEU A 242 -17.31 43.21 15.02
N ASP A 243 -17.50 42.14 14.26
CA ASP A 243 -18.05 42.19 12.90
C ASP A 243 -19.56 41.97 12.87
N THR A 244 -20.18 41.52 13.97
CA THR A 244 -21.64 41.40 14.09
C THR A 244 -22.38 42.70 13.76
N GLY A 245 -21.89 43.84 14.23
CA GLY A 245 -22.39 45.18 13.89
C GLY A 245 -21.44 45.99 13.00
N MET A 246 -20.30 45.43 12.58
CA MET A 246 -19.12 46.19 12.11
C MET A 246 -18.74 47.33 13.07
N TYR A 247 -18.62 47.02 14.36
CA TYR A 247 -18.38 47.98 15.43
C TYR A 247 -17.03 48.72 15.25
N GLU A 248 -17.08 50.04 15.41
CA GLU A 248 -15.88 50.89 15.43
C GLU A 248 -14.95 50.50 16.59
N VAL A 249 -13.65 50.44 16.31
CA VAL A 249 -12.62 50.22 17.32
C VAL A 249 -11.92 51.57 17.58
N PRO A 250 -11.96 52.12 18.80
CA PRO A 250 -11.28 53.37 19.13
C PRO A 250 -9.77 53.29 18.85
N SER A 251 -9.17 54.39 18.39
CA SER A 251 -7.73 54.45 18.05
C SER A 251 -6.79 54.27 19.26
N ASP A 252 -7.31 54.43 20.48
CA ASP A 252 -6.63 54.21 21.76
C ASP A 252 -6.97 52.85 22.41
N ALA A 253 -7.79 52.01 21.75
CA ALA A 253 -8.14 50.68 22.24
C ALA A 253 -6.94 49.74 22.28
N ALA A 254 -6.91 48.87 23.30
CA ALA A 254 -5.78 47.99 23.59
C ALA A 254 -5.50 46.94 22.50
N TYR A 255 -6.53 46.49 21.77
CA TYR A 255 -6.41 45.54 20.68
C TYR A 255 -7.12 46.10 19.44
N GLN A 256 -6.34 46.53 18.44
CA GLN A 256 -6.85 47.06 17.18
C GLN A 256 -7.37 45.95 16.26
N ARG A 257 -8.37 46.25 15.42
CA ARG A 257 -9.02 45.30 14.49
C ARG A 257 -8.00 44.55 13.60
N GLU A 258 -6.97 45.25 13.10
CA GLU A 258 -5.87 44.68 12.32
C GLU A 258 -5.09 43.58 13.07
N LEU A 259 -4.96 43.70 14.40
CA LEU A 259 -4.23 42.72 15.23
C LEU A 259 -4.99 41.39 15.31
N PHE A 260 -6.33 41.40 15.40
CA PHE A 260 -7.13 40.18 15.38
C PHE A 260 -6.92 39.41 14.07
N ILE A 261 -6.88 40.13 12.93
CA ILE A 261 -6.62 39.54 11.61
C ILE A 261 -5.20 38.94 11.57
N LYS A 262 -4.16 39.73 11.91
CA LYS A 262 -2.77 39.27 11.91
C LYS A 262 -2.52 38.08 12.85
N GLU A 263 -3.15 38.06 14.02
CA GLU A 263 -3.02 36.95 14.98
C GLU A 263 -3.69 35.66 14.51
N ILE A 264 -4.74 35.72 13.67
CA ILE A 264 -5.29 34.54 13.00
C ILE A 264 -4.37 34.11 11.84
N LEU A 265 -4.04 35.02 10.92
CA LEU A 265 -3.25 34.71 9.72
C LEU A 265 -1.86 34.11 10.04
N LYS A 266 -1.20 34.57 11.12
CA LYS A 266 0.11 34.03 11.53
C LYS A 266 0.06 32.60 12.09
N MET A 267 -1.10 32.12 12.54
CA MET A 267 -1.27 30.77 13.12
C MET A 267 -1.68 29.73 12.07
N GLN A 268 -1.69 30.09 10.78
CA GLN A 268 -1.96 29.18 9.67
C GLN A 268 -0.88 28.08 9.61
N LEU A 269 -1.30 26.83 9.50
CA LEU A 269 -0.41 25.67 9.52
C LEU A 269 0.30 25.46 8.16
N THR A 270 1.33 24.61 8.17
CA THR A 270 2.13 24.25 6.99
C THR A 270 1.71 22.94 6.33
N ASP A 271 0.44 22.55 6.48
CA ASP A 271 -0.16 21.32 5.94
C ASP A 271 -1.00 21.59 4.68
N GLY A 272 -0.53 22.51 3.83
CA GLY A 272 -1.22 22.87 2.59
C GLY A 272 -1.18 21.78 1.51
N VAL A 273 -2.09 21.89 0.54
CA VAL A 273 -2.28 20.95 -0.58
C VAL A 273 -2.23 21.68 -1.91
N ASP A 274 -2.23 20.96 -3.04
CA ASP A 274 -2.23 21.53 -4.41
C ASP A 274 -1.08 22.52 -4.71
N GLY A 275 0.05 22.39 -4.01
CA GLY A 275 1.21 23.27 -4.09
C GLY A 275 1.24 24.43 -3.11
N ASN A 276 0.20 24.59 -2.28
CA ASN A 276 0.17 25.59 -1.24
C ASN A 276 1.06 25.14 -0.07
N LYS A 277 2.00 25.99 0.37
CA LYS A 277 2.83 25.69 1.56
C LYS A 277 2.02 25.74 2.86
N TYR A 278 0.92 26.49 2.86
CA TYR A 278 0.09 26.71 4.04
C TYR A 278 -1.31 26.12 3.82
N GLY A 279 -1.91 25.63 4.91
CA GLY A 279 -3.23 25.00 4.91
C GLY A 279 -4.23 25.80 5.74
N GLY A 280 -4.86 25.15 6.71
CA GLY A 280 -5.83 25.72 7.63
C GLY A 280 -5.26 26.05 9.00
N TRP A 281 -6.06 25.82 10.04
CA TRP A 281 -5.78 26.18 11.43
C TRP A 281 -6.18 25.05 12.40
N VAL A 282 -5.65 25.07 13.63
CA VAL A 282 -5.94 24.08 14.68
C VAL A 282 -6.23 24.74 16.02
N LEU A 283 -7.02 24.07 16.88
CA LEU A 283 -7.34 24.58 18.21
C LEU A 283 -6.07 24.92 19.01
N GLY A 284 -6.06 26.10 19.63
CA GLY A 284 -4.88 26.64 20.32
C GLY A 284 -3.91 27.40 19.42
N GLY A 285 -3.87 27.12 18.12
CA GLY A 285 -3.01 27.80 17.12
C GLY A 285 -1.66 27.13 16.86
N TYR A 286 -1.41 25.92 17.36
CA TYR A 286 -0.14 25.20 17.21
C TYR A 286 -0.39 23.70 17.00
N GLY A 287 0.16 23.13 15.93
CA GLY A 287 0.03 21.71 15.59
C GLY A 287 0.60 21.39 14.20
N SER A 288 0.43 20.15 13.74
CA SER A 288 0.96 19.65 12.45
C SER A 288 -0.12 19.26 11.43
N SER A 289 -1.41 19.40 11.77
CA SER A 289 -2.54 19.19 10.86
C SER A 289 -3.68 20.13 11.24
N SER A 290 -4.38 20.61 10.22
CA SER A 290 -5.58 21.43 10.35
C SER A 290 -6.72 20.65 11.01
N ASP A 291 -7.55 21.38 11.76
CA ASP A 291 -8.80 20.94 12.36
C ASP A 291 -9.95 21.57 11.55
N VAL A 292 -10.95 20.78 11.17
CA VAL A 292 -12.01 21.22 10.24
C VAL A 292 -12.83 22.36 10.85
N ASP A 293 -13.18 22.22 12.13
CA ASP A 293 -14.04 23.15 12.84
C ASP A 293 -13.35 24.50 13.02
N ILE A 294 -12.10 24.49 13.49
CA ILE A 294 -11.32 25.72 13.71
C ILE A 294 -10.88 26.37 12.39
N THR A 295 -10.58 25.59 11.35
CA THR A 295 -10.26 26.14 10.01
C THR A 295 -11.46 26.87 9.43
N ALA A 296 -12.63 26.24 9.43
CA ALA A 296 -13.86 26.85 8.95
C ALA A 296 -14.26 28.08 9.79
N MET A 297 -14.15 28.03 11.12
CA MET A 297 -14.42 29.18 12.00
C MET A 297 -13.43 30.34 11.77
N ALA A 298 -12.15 30.06 11.49
CA ALA A 298 -11.18 31.09 11.12
C ALA A 298 -11.58 31.80 9.81
N ILE A 299 -12.04 31.04 8.81
CA ILE A 299 -12.58 31.60 7.56
C ILE A 299 -13.82 32.46 7.84
N GLN A 300 -14.75 32.01 8.68
CA GLN A 300 -15.95 32.80 9.05
C GLN A 300 -15.60 34.16 9.68
N ALA A 301 -14.56 34.21 10.51
CA ALA A 301 -14.04 35.44 11.11
C ALA A 301 -13.31 36.34 10.09
N LEU A 302 -12.61 35.74 9.12
CA LEU A 302 -11.88 36.45 8.08
C LEU A 302 -12.76 36.89 6.90
N ALA A 303 -13.95 36.31 6.74
CA ALA A 303 -14.85 36.52 5.60
C ALA A 303 -15.22 37.99 5.28
N PRO A 304 -15.36 38.93 6.25
CA PRO A 304 -15.57 40.34 5.93
C PRO A 304 -14.42 41.00 5.14
N TYR A 305 -13.22 40.43 5.21
CA TYR A 305 -11.98 40.94 4.61
C TYR A 305 -11.53 40.13 3.37
N TYR A 306 -12.27 39.08 2.99
CA TYR A 306 -11.93 38.20 1.86
C TYR A 306 -11.90 38.94 0.51
N ASN A 307 -12.78 39.93 0.33
CA ASN A 307 -12.77 40.80 -0.85
C ASN A 307 -11.92 42.07 -0.67
N ASP A 308 -11.08 42.15 0.36
CA ASP A 308 -10.12 43.23 0.50
C ASP A 308 -8.73 42.81 -0.03
N ASP A 309 -7.96 43.79 -0.51
CA ASP A 309 -6.65 43.59 -1.13
C ASP A 309 -5.49 44.05 -0.24
N THR A 310 -5.76 44.38 1.02
CA THR A 310 -4.73 44.66 2.04
C THR A 310 -3.80 43.45 2.19
N VAL A 311 -2.52 43.67 1.90
CA VAL A 311 -1.45 42.70 2.13
C VAL A 311 -0.98 42.82 3.57
N TYR A 312 -1.20 41.78 4.36
CA TYR A 312 -0.74 41.66 5.73
C TYR A 312 0.65 41.02 5.73
N THR A 313 1.67 41.76 6.19
CA THR A 313 2.98 41.19 6.53
C THR A 313 3.00 40.78 8.00
N TYR A 314 3.40 39.54 8.26
CA TYR A 314 3.51 38.94 9.60
C TYR A 314 4.56 37.82 9.60
N LYS A 315 5.07 37.47 10.79
CA LYS A 315 5.87 36.26 10.97
C LYS A 315 4.93 35.09 11.28
N ASN A 316 4.93 34.03 10.49
CA ASN A 316 4.12 32.85 10.74
C ASN A 316 4.70 32.04 11.92
N GLU A 317 3.85 31.62 12.86
CA GLU A 317 4.26 31.01 14.14
C GLU A 317 4.76 29.56 13.98
N ILE A 318 4.38 28.87 12.90
CA ILE A 318 4.69 27.45 12.68
C ILE A 318 5.98 27.28 11.88
N SER A 319 6.08 27.97 10.74
CA SER A 319 7.26 27.96 9.86
C SER A 319 8.38 28.88 10.36
N GLY A 320 8.04 29.94 11.09
CA GLY A 320 8.98 31.01 11.44
C GLY A 320 9.31 31.96 10.28
N ASP A 321 8.69 31.82 9.11
CA ASP A 321 8.91 32.67 7.94
C ASP A 321 8.23 34.04 8.09
N GLU A 322 8.78 35.05 7.41
CA GLU A 322 8.05 36.29 7.13
C GLU A 322 7.14 36.07 5.90
N VAL A 323 5.86 36.31 6.07
CA VAL A 323 4.80 36.06 5.08
C VAL A 323 4.07 37.37 4.79
N SER A 324 3.88 37.68 3.51
CA SER A 324 3.08 38.81 3.01
C SER A 324 1.97 38.29 2.12
N LYS A 325 0.71 38.30 2.61
CA LYS A 325 -0.47 37.78 1.91
C LYS A 325 -1.71 38.64 2.14
N THR A 326 -2.65 38.63 1.20
CA THR A 326 -4.02 39.08 1.47
C THR A 326 -4.79 38.03 2.27
N VAL A 327 -5.88 38.44 2.95
CA VAL A 327 -6.77 37.50 3.65
C VAL A 327 -7.32 36.44 2.69
N ARG A 328 -7.66 36.84 1.45
CA ARG A 328 -8.14 35.94 0.40
C ARG A 328 -7.23 34.75 0.17
N GLN A 329 -5.93 34.99 -0.03
CA GLN A 329 -4.96 33.92 -0.28
C GLN A 329 -4.93 32.88 0.85
N CYS A 330 -4.94 33.31 2.11
CA CYS A 330 -4.93 32.39 3.24
C CYS A 330 -6.27 31.64 3.42
N VAL A 331 -7.38 32.25 3.01
CA VAL A 331 -8.71 31.62 3.00
C VAL A 331 -8.86 30.62 1.85
N ASP A 332 -8.31 30.92 0.66
CA ASP A 332 -8.30 30.03 -0.49
C ASP A 332 -7.49 28.77 -0.20
N GLU A 333 -6.26 28.93 0.33
CA GLU A 333 -5.40 27.82 0.80
C GLU A 333 -6.10 26.95 1.86
N ALA A 334 -6.86 27.57 2.77
CA ALA A 334 -7.62 26.87 3.80
C ALA A 334 -8.86 26.15 3.24
N PHE A 335 -9.50 26.66 2.19
CA PHE A 335 -10.57 25.94 1.49
C PHE A 335 -10.04 24.78 0.65
N ASP A 336 -8.89 24.93 -0.02
CA ASP A 336 -8.21 23.82 -0.70
C ASP A 336 -7.89 22.71 0.31
N ARG A 337 -7.35 23.10 1.47
CA ARG A 337 -7.09 22.16 2.58
C ARG A 337 -8.37 21.50 3.09
N LEU A 338 -9.43 22.24 3.35
CA LEU A 338 -10.73 21.68 3.77
C LEU A 338 -11.29 20.71 2.71
N GLY A 339 -11.16 21.01 1.42
CA GLY A 339 -11.58 20.10 0.34
C GLY A 339 -10.85 18.76 0.40
N SER A 340 -9.53 18.78 0.62
CA SER A 340 -8.73 17.54 0.80
C SER A 340 -9.09 16.72 2.04
N MET A 341 -9.88 17.27 2.97
CA MET A 341 -10.32 16.60 4.21
C MET A 341 -11.75 16.07 4.12
N MET A 342 -12.46 16.30 3.01
CA MET A 342 -13.83 15.78 2.80
C MET A 342 -13.81 14.30 2.46
N ASN A 343 -14.66 13.51 3.12
CA ASN A 343 -14.77 12.07 2.86
C ASN A 343 -15.73 11.73 1.71
N ASP A 344 -15.73 10.45 1.32
CA ASP A 344 -16.54 9.85 0.25
C ASP A 344 -18.07 10.07 0.39
N LYS A 345 -18.53 10.50 1.57
CA LYS A 345 -19.95 10.72 1.90
C LYS A 345 -20.30 12.21 2.07
N ALA A 346 -19.46 13.11 1.54
CA ALA A 346 -19.52 14.57 1.72
C ALA A 346 -19.52 15.01 3.20
N GLY A 347 -18.86 14.23 4.07
CA GLY A 347 -18.69 14.49 5.49
C GLY A 347 -17.26 14.84 5.88
N PHE A 348 -17.04 15.08 7.17
CA PHE A 348 -15.75 15.47 7.74
C PHE A 348 -15.48 14.71 9.03
N THR A 349 -14.26 14.17 9.17
CA THR A 349 -13.81 13.46 10.35
C THR A 349 -12.99 14.39 11.25
N SER A 350 -13.61 14.90 12.31
CA SER A 350 -12.96 15.69 13.36
C SER A 350 -12.81 14.81 14.61
N TRP A 351 -11.64 14.81 15.26
CA TRP A 351 -11.33 13.96 16.43
C TRP A 351 -11.75 12.47 16.23
N ASN A 352 -11.35 11.89 15.09
CA ASN A 352 -11.69 10.53 14.64
C ASN A 352 -13.19 10.23 14.47
N THR A 353 -14.03 11.26 14.36
CA THR A 353 -15.50 11.14 14.30
C THR A 353 -16.08 11.88 13.07
N ASP A 354 -16.69 11.13 12.14
CA ASP A 354 -17.53 11.68 11.05
C ASP A 354 -18.80 12.29 11.68
N ASN A 355 -18.94 13.61 11.62
CA ASN A 355 -19.93 14.34 12.42
C ASN A 355 -20.64 15.50 11.68
N SER A 356 -21.81 15.87 12.20
CA SER A 356 -22.67 16.90 11.60
C SER A 356 -22.14 18.33 11.78
N GLU A 357 -21.48 18.58 12.90
CA GLU A 357 -21.04 19.89 13.35
C GLU A 357 -19.92 20.44 12.45
N SER A 358 -18.95 19.59 12.07
CA SER A 358 -17.88 19.97 11.13
C SER A 358 -18.41 20.30 9.73
N ILE A 359 -19.43 19.59 9.24
CA ILE A 359 -20.11 19.93 7.98
C ILE A 359 -20.84 21.27 8.10
N ALA A 360 -21.51 21.50 9.23
CA ALA A 360 -22.17 22.77 9.53
C ALA A 360 -21.19 23.95 9.52
N GLN A 361 -19.99 23.81 10.12
CA GLN A 361 -18.97 24.86 10.10
C GLN A 361 -18.51 25.21 8.68
N VAL A 362 -18.25 24.20 7.82
CA VAL A 362 -17.79 24.43 6.44
C VAL A 362 -18.87 25.09 5.58
N ILE A 363 -20.14 24.71 5.73
CA ILE A 363 -21.28 25.38 5.05
C ILE A 363 -21.36 26.86 5.46
N VAL A 364 -21.17 27.20 6.74
CA VAL A 364 -21.18 28.59 7.23
C VAL A 364 -19.94 29.36 6.74
N ALA A 365 -18.78 28.70 6.60
CA ALA A 365 -17.58 29.32 6.04
C ALA A 365 -17.76 29.69 4.56
N LEU A 366 -18.17 28.75 3.71
CA LEU A 366 -18.43 28.95 2.28
C LEU A 366 -19.45 30.08 2.05
N THR A 367 -20.60 30.00 2.71
CA THR A 367 -21.69 30.98 2.56
C THR A 367 -21.35 32.35 3.16
N SER A 368 -20.36 32.44 4.07
CA SER A 368 -19.89 33.73 4.62
C SER A 368 -18.96 34.50 3.66
N VAL A 369 -18.21 33.81 2.80
CA VAL A 369 -17.39 34.43 1.74
C VAL A 369 -18.13 34.55 0.40
N GLY A 370 -19.33 33.97 0.30
CA GLY A 370 -20.16 34.03 -0.90
C GLY A 370 -20.00 32.85 -1.87
N ILE A 371 -19.35 31.77 -1.45
CA ILE A 371 -19.24 30.53 -2.23
C ILE A 371 -20.49 29.66 -2.00
N ASP A 372 -20.96 29.00 -3.06
CA ASP A 372 -22.13 28.13 -3.07
C ASP A 372 -21.73 26.65 -2.80
N PRO A 373 -22.19 26.04 -1.68
CA PRO A 373 -21.94 24.63 -1.36
C PRO A 373 -22.44 23.57 -2.36
N GLN A 374 -23.22 23.95 -3.38
CA GLN A 374 -23.63 23.06 -4.48
C GLN A 374 -22.83 23.25 -5.77
N LYS A 375 -21.85 24.17 -5.80
CA LYS A 375 -21.08 24.49 -7.03
C LYS A 375 -19.55 24.46 -6.86
N ASP A 376 -19.02 24.59 -5.65
CA ASP A 376 -17.58 24.47 -5.43
C ASP A 376 -17.12 23.01 -5.53
N SER A 377 -16.30 22.70 -6.55
CA SER A 377 -15.83 21.34 -6.83
C SER A 377 -14.92 20.75 -5.76
N ARG A 378 -14.41 21.55 -4.82
CA ARG A 378 -13.67 21.06 -3.63
C ARG A 378 -14.59 20.37 -2.62
N PHE A 379 -15.90 20.59 -2.73
CA PHE A 379 -16.92 20.17 -1.77
C PHE A 379 -18.06 19.36 -2.42
N ILE A 380 -17.77 18.72 -3.56
CA ILE A 380 -18.64 17.76 -4.25
C ILE A 380 -17.85 16.46 -4.47
N THR A 381 -18.40 15.31 -4.11
CA THR A 381 -17.72 14.02 -4.28
C THR A 381 -17.67 13.58 -5.75
N SER A 382 -16.84 12.56 -6.07
CA SER A 382 -16.82 11.88 -7.38
C SER A 382 -18.21 11.46 -7.87
N ASP A 383 -19.08 11.14 -6.93
CA ASP A 383 -20.41 10.57 -7.12
C ASP A 383 -21.51 11.67 -7.17
N GLY A 384 -21.12 12.94 -7.00
CA GLY A 384 -21.99 14.10 -7.06
C GLY A 384 -22.68 14.47 -5.75
N LEU A 385 -22.26 13.92 -4.60
CA LEU A 385 -22.81 14.29 -3.29
C LEU A 385 -22.29 15.66 -2.86
N THR A 386 -23.18 16.51 -2.33
CA THR A 386 -22.84 17.86 -1.84
C THR A 386 -22.81 17.91 -0.32
N LEU A 387 -22.23 18.97 0.28
CA LEU A 387 -22.26 19.13 1.75
C LEU A 387 -23.67 19.17 2.35
N LEU A 388 -24.70 19.54 1.58
CA LEU A 388 -26.08 19.47 2.05
C LEU A 388 -26.56 18.01 2.17
N ASP A 389 -26.21 17.15 1.22
CA ASP A 389 -26.48 15.71 1.30
C ASP A 389 -25.66 15.07 2.43
N GLY A 390 -24.41 15.50 2.56
CA GLY A 390 -23.50 15.21 3.67
C GLY A 390 -24.11 15.49 5.04
N LEU A 391 -24.68 16.69 5.23
CA LEU A 391 -25.35 17.11 6.47
C LEU A 391 -26.68 16.36 6.68
N LEU A 392 -27.49 16.18 5.63
CA LEU A 392 -28.81 15.54 5.73
C LEU A 392 -28.75 14.05 6.09
N ARG A 393 -27.62 13.37 5.86
CA ARG A 393 -27.32 12.03 6.43
C ARG A 393 -27.47 11.96 7.96
N PHE A 394 -27.23 13.07 8.66
CA PHE A 394 -27.32 13.16 10.12
C PHE A 394 -28.72 13.57 10.61
N ARG A 395 -29.71 13.75 9.72
CA ARG A 395 -31.07 14.16 10.07
C ARG A 395 -31.93 12.95 10.48
N ASP A 396 -32.33 12.91 11.74
CA ASP A 396 -33.22 11.90 12.33
C ASP A 396 -34.65 11.95 11.74
N THR A 397 -35.45 10.90 11.95
CA THR A 397 -36.85 10.83 11.49
C THR A 397 -37.72 11.95 12.08
N ASN A 398 -37.31 12.52 13.21
CA ASN A 398 -37.98 13.63 13.88
C ASN A 398 -37.58 15.02 13.35
N GLY A 399 -36.67 15.09 12.36
CA GLY A 399 -36.28 16.32 11.67
C GLY A 399 -35.11 17.10 12.29
N GLY A 400 -34.68 16.74 13.50
CA GLY A 400 -33.44 17.24 14.11
C GLY A 400 -32.23 16.37 13.79
N PHE A 401 -31.04 16.77 14.24
CA PHE A 401 -29.78 16.14 13.85
C PHE A 401 -29.09 15.34 14.98
N CYS A 402 -28.33 14.32 14.59
CA CYS A 402 -27.48 13.51 15.45
C CYS A 402 -25.99 13.86 15.26
N HIS A 403 -25.18 13.74 16.30
CA HIS A 403 -23.73 13.99 16.22
C HIS A 403 -23.03 12.99 15.29
N VAL A 404 -23.37 11.71 15.40
CA VAL A 404 -22.91 10.62 14.52
C VAL A 404 -24.15 9.88 14.00
N VAL A 405 -24.14 9.51 12.72
CA VAL A 405 -25.22 8.75 12.07
C VAL A 405 -25.59 7.52 12.91
N GLY A 406 -26.83 7.45 13.38
CA GLY A 406 -27.35 6.36 14.20
C GLY A 406 -27.32 6.58 15.72
N ASN A 407 -26.54 7.53 16.24
CA ASN A 407 -26.47 7.81 17.69
C ASN A 407 -27.68 8.60 18.24
N GLY A 408 -28.64 8.97 17.37
CA GLY A 408 -29.85 9.71 17.74
C GLY A 408 -29.61 11.20 18.02
N TRP A 409 -30.72 11.93 18.18
CA TRP A 409 -30.73 13.39 18.32
C TRP A 409 -29.77 13.92 19.40
N ASN A 410 -28.97 14.92 19.05
CA ASN A 410 -28.05 15.63 19.95
C ASN A 410 -28.28 17.14 19.80
N SER A 411 -28.36 17.88 20.92
CA SER A 411 -28.67 19.32 20.90
C SER A 411 -27.61 20.14 20.17
N MET A 412 -26.32 19.84 20.33
CA MET A 412 -25.25 20.61 19.67
C MET A 412 -25.23 20.36 18.17
N ALA A 413 -25.32 19.09 17.76
CA ALA A 413 -25.49 18.67 16.36
C ALA A 413 -26.70 19.38 15.71
N ASN A 414 -27.86 19.28 16.36
CA ASN A 414 -29.10 19.91 15.94
C ASN A 414 -28.95 21.43 15.76
N ASP A 415 -28.41 22.12 16.75
CA ASP A 415 -28.39 23.58 16.76
C ASP A 415 -27.34 24.15 15.78
N GLN A 416 -26.19 23.48 15.63
CA GLN A 416 -25.19 23.83 14.61
C GLN A 416 -25.69 23.55 13.19
N ALA A 417 -26.27 22.38 12.94
CA ALA A 417 -26.92 22.07 11.66
C ALA A 417 -28.03 23.08 11.34
N THR A 418 -28.83 23.50 12.33
CA THR A 418 -29.89 24.50 12.14
C THR A 418 -29.31 25.86 11.72
N TYR A 419 -28.28 26.40 12.40
CA TYR A 419 -27.73 27.69 11.96
C TYR A 419 -26.95 27.61 10.63
N ALA A 420 -26.39 26.46 10.26
CA ALA A 420 -25.78 26.25 8.94
C ALA A 420 -26.82 26.21 7.81
N LEU A 421 -27.95 25.52 8.02
CA LEU A 421 -29.10 25.59 7.12
C LEU A 421 -29.64 27.02 7.00
N VAL A 422 -29.68 27.78 8.11
CA VAL A 422 -30.03 29.21 8.09
C VAL A 422 -29.00 30.03 7.30
N ALA A 423 -27.70 29.80 7.46
CA ALA A 423 -26.66 30.50 6.70
C ALA A 423 -26.81 30.29 5.20
N TYR A 424 -27.05 29.04 4.76
CA TYR A 424 -27.30 28.71 3.36
C TYR A 424 -28.64 29.29 2.87
N TRP A 425 -29.70 29.25 3.69
CA TRP A 425 -30.98 29.88 3.36
C TRP A 425 -30.85 31.40 3.19
N ARG A 426 -30.02 32.07 3.99
CA ARG A 426 -29.71 33.50 3.85
C ARG A 426 -28.92 33.78 2.57
N PHE A 427 -27.94 32.94 2.24
CA PHE A 427 -27.17 33.02 0.99
C PHE A 427 -28.06 32.90 -0.25
N GLU A 428 -28.90 31.86 -0.32
CA GLU A 428 -29.84 31.64 -1.44
C GLU A 428 -30.83 32.80 -1.63
N ASN A 429 -31.30 33.37 -0.52
CA ASN A 429 -32.16 34.56 -0.52
C ASN A 429 -31.39 35.89 -0.66
N LYS A 430 -30.09 35.85 -0.99
CA LYS A 430 -29.21 37.02 -1.19
C LYS A 430 -29.20 38.01 -0.03
N MET A 431 -29.30 37.50 1.19
CA MET A 431 -29.27 38.29 2.43
C MET A 431 -27.85 38.44 3.00
N ARG A 432 -27.69 39.38 3.95
CA ARG A 432 -26.51 39.44 4.81
C ARG A 432 -26.22 38.08 5.47
N ALA A 433 -24.94 37.74 5.55
CA ALA A 433 -24.42 36.46 6.07
C ALA A 433 -24.89 36.17 7.52
N LEU A 434 -24.70 34.93 7.98
CA LEU A 434 -25.17 34.47 9.31
C LEU A 434 -24.79 35.45 10.43
N TYR A 435 -23.51 35.83 10.52
CA TYR A 435 -22.99 36.70 11.57
C TYR A 435 -23.12 38.21 11.28
N ASP A 436 -23.52 38.66 10.08
CA ASP A 436 -23.66 40.10 9.78
C ASP A 436 -25.05 40.61 10.21
N MET A 437 -25.16 41.06 11.46
CA MET A 437 -26.43 41.39 12.14
C MET A 437 -26.97 42.77 11.77
N ARG A 438 -26.28 43.50 10.88
CA ARG A 438 -26.67 44.85 10.44
C ARG A 438 -28.00 44.86 9.70
N GLY A 439 -28.63 46.04 9.66
CA GLY A 439 -29.86 46.29 8.90
C GLY A 439 -29.70 46.03 7.41
N ASP A 440 -30.82 45.80 6.72
CA ASP A 440 -30.87 45.60 5.27
C ASP A 440 -30.23 46.78 4.50
N TRP A 441 -29.68 46.48 3.32
CA TRP A 441 -29.00 47.46 2.49
C TRP A 441 -29.96 48.49 1.87
N SER A 442 -29.48 49.72 1.67
CA SER A 442 -30.19 50.71 0.86
C SER A 442 -30.34 50.25 -0.59
N ALA A 443 -31.33 50.78 -1.31
CA ALA A 443 -31.59 50.41 -2.71
C ALA A 443 -30.37 50.68 -3.62
N GLU A 444 -29.65 51.77 -3.37
CA GLU A 444 -28.42 52.18 -4.06
C GLU A 444 -27.28 51.18 -3.79
N THR A 445 -27.18 50.69 -2.55
CA THR A 445 -26.17 49.71 -2.15
C THR A 445 -26.44 48.34 -2.78
N LYS A 446 -27.70 47.90 -2.80
CA LYS A 446 -28.13 46.69 -3.52
C LYS A 446 -27.86 46.78 -5.02
N ALA A 447 -28.13 47.95 -5.61
CA ALA A 447 -27.83 48.22 -7.02
C ALA A 447 -26.32 48.14 -7.28
N ALA A 448 -25.48 48.82 -6.48
CA ALA A 448 -24.02 48.80 -6.64
C ALA A 448 -23.42 47.38 -6.55
N ILE A 449 -23.85 46.58 -5.57
CA ILE A 449 -23.43 45.17 -5.46
C ILE A 449 -23.84 44.38 -6.70
N THR A 450 -25.10 44.51 -7.13
CA THR A 450 -25.63 43.83 -8.33
C THR A 450 -24.89 44.24 -9.59
N ASP A 451 -24.58 45.53 -9.74
CA ASP A 451 -23.85 46.10 -10.87
C ASP A 451 -22.40 45.61 -10.94
N ALA A 452 -21.73 45.48 -9.79
CA ALA A 452 -20.38 44.92 -9.70
C ALA A 452 -20.38 43.43 -10.05
N VAL A 453 -21.22 42.61 -9.40
CA VAL A 453 -21.36 41.18 -9.67
C VAL A 453 -21.64 40.93 -11.15
N SER A 454 -22.63 41.62 -11.73
CA SER A 454 -23.03 41.47 -13.14
C SER A 454 -21.95 41.91 -14.14
N ALA A 455 -21.01 42.77 -13.74
CA ALA A 455 -19.89 43.18 -14.60
C ALA A 455 -18.71 42.20 -14.55
N ILE A 456 -18.59 41.42 -13.47
CA ILE A 456 -17.60 40.36 -13.31
C ILE A 456 -18.09 39.08 -14.00
N ASP A 457 -19.37 38.74 -13.85
CA ASP A 457 -20.01 37.63 -14.60
C ASP A 457 -20.02 37.86 -16.12
N ALA A 458 -19.96 39.13 -16.55
CA ALA A 458 -19.91 39.54 -17.96
C ALA A 458 -18.49 39.80 -18.49
N LEU A 459 -17.44 39.31 -17.81
CA LEU A 459 -16.08 39.34 -18.34
C LEU A 459 -16.01 38.46 -19.61
N PRO A 460 -15.43 38.96 -20.72
CA PRO A 460 -15.28 38.18 -21.95
C PRO A 460 -14.13 37.18 -21.83
N LEU A 461 -13.80 36.44 -22.89
CA LEU A 461 -12.67 35.50 -22.84
C LEU A 461 -11.34 36.26 -22.73
N PRO A 462 -10.30 35.69 -22.09
CA PRO A 462 -8.95 36.29 -22.04
C PRO A 462 -8.30 36.60 -23.39
N THR A 463 -8.82 36.04 -24.48
CA THR A 463 -8.41 36.28 -25.88
C THR A 463 -9.16 37.43 -26.54
N ASP A 464 -10.23 37.96 -25.95
CA ASP A 464 -11.08 38.96 -26.57
C ASP A 464 -10.48 40.36 -26.39
N ALA A 465 -10.45 41.15 -27.47
CA ALA A 465 -9.76 42.45 -27.51
C ALA A 465 -10.30 43.50 -26.51
N ASN A 466 -11.49 43.29 -25.94
CA ASN A 466 -12.08 44.14 -24.90
C ASN A 466 -11.81 43.66 -23.47
N TYR A 467 -11.14 42.52 -23.24
CA TYR A 467 -10.95 41.90 -21.91
C TYR A 467 -10.41 42.86 -20.86
N LYS A 468 -9.26 43.52 -21.12
CA LYS A 468 -8.67 44.51 -20.22
C LYS A 468 -9.64 45.66 -19.88
N SER A 469 -10.40 46.14 -20.87
CA SER A 469 -11.38 47.21 -20.68
C SER A 469 -12.61 46.78 -19.87
N ALA A 470 -13.03 45.52 -20.01
CA ALA A 470 -14.10 44.92 -19.21
C ALA A 470 -13.66 44.72 -17.75
N ALA A 471 -12.48 44.13 -17.53
CA ALA A 471 -11.87 44.00 -16.20
C ALA A 471 -11.71 45.37 -15.49
N LYS A 472 -11.22 46.39 -16.21
CA LYS A 472 -11.15 47.76 -15.69
C LYS A 472 -12.52 48.36 -15.34
N SER A 473 -13.56 48.07 -16.13
CA SER A 473 -14.92 48.52 -15.86
C SER A 473 -15.54 47.81 -14.64
N ALA A 474 -15.33 46.50 -14.53
CA ALA A 474 -15.75 45.70 -13.38
C ALA A 474 -15.06 46.15 -12.08
N LEU A 475 -13.76 46.43 -12.13
CA LEU A 475 -12.99 46.98 -11.02
C LEU A 475 -13.49 48.36 -10.57
N ALA A 476 -13.84 49.24 -11.52
CA ALA A 476 -14.43 50.54 -11.19
C ALA A 476 -15.81 50.40 -10.50
N LYS A 477 -16.64 49.45 -10.95
CA LYS A 477 -17.93 49.12 -10.31
C LYS A 477 -17.75 48.51 -8.92
N PHE A 478 -16.83 47.56 -8.76
CA PHE A 478 -16.48 46.98 -7.46
C PHE A 478 -16.02 48.05 -6.45
N ARG A 479 -15.16 48.97 -6.88
CA ARG A 479 -14.69 50.07 -6.02
C ARG A 479 -15.79 51.06 -5.63
N ALA A 480 -16.85 51.17 -6.43
CA ALA A 480 -18.05 51.96 -6.12
C ALA A 480 -19.00 51.28 -5.11
N VAL A 481 -18.84 49.98 -4.83
CA VAL A 481 -19.49 49.34 -3.68
C VAL A 481 -18.84 49.86 -2.39
N PRO A 482 -19.64 50.27 -1.37
CA PRO A 482 -19.11 50.68 -0.06
C PRO A 482 -18.22 49.59 0.55
N GLU A 483 -17.12 50.01 1.19
CA GLU A 483 -16.05 49.13 1.65
C GLU A 483 -16.55 47.96 2.51
N ASN A 484 -17.31 48.27 3.56
CA ASN A 484 -17.94 47.30 4.49
C ASN A 484 -19.05 46.42 3.84
N GLU A 485 -19.28 46.54 2.53
CA GLU A 485 -20.24 45.77 1.74
C GLU A 485 -19.60 45.06 0.54
N ARG A 486 -18.31 45.33 0.23
CA ARG A 486 -17.57 44.65 -0.87
C ARG A 486 -17.52 43.14 -0.72
N ARG A 487 -17.61 42.62 0.51
CA ARG A 487 -17.74 41.18 0.84
C ARG A 487 -18.95 40.48 0.18
N TYR A 488 -19.91 41.24 -0.34
CA TYR A 488 -21.10 40.71 -1.02
C TYR A 488 -21.00 40.74 -2.55
N VAL A 489 -19.84 41.15 -3.09
CA VAL A 489 -19.48 40.92 -4.50
C VAL A 489 -18.84 39.54 -4.59
N ASN A 490 -19.66 38.50 -4.45
CA ASN A 490 -19.24 37.12 -4.21
C ASN A 490 -18.27 36.54 -5.27
N ASN A 491 -18.30 37.06 -6.49
CA ASN A 491 -17.45 36.65 -7.61
C ASN A 491 -16.13 37.46 -7.73
N TYR A 492 -15.76 38.28 -6.74
CA TYR A 492 -14.56 39.14 -6.81
C TYR A 492 -13.26 38.37 -7.07
N SER A 493 -13.13 37.12 -6.59
CA SER A 493 -11.98 36.25 -6.88
C SER A 493 -11.75 36.04 -8.38
N ALA A 494 -12.81 35.97 -9.19
CA ALA A 494 -12.73 35.88 -10.65
C ALA A 494 -12.21 37.18 -11.29
N LEU A 495 -12.60 38.35 -10.75
CA LEU A 495 -12.05 39.65 -11.19
C LEU A 495 -10.58 39.80 -10.81
N VAL A 496 -10.19 39.37 -9.61
CA VAL A 496 -8.79 39.33 -9.18
C VAL A 496 -7.98 38.43 -10.12
N SER A 497 -8.44 37.21 -10.39
CA SER A 497 -7.80 36.32 -11.36
C SER A 497 -7.67 36.95 -12.74
N ALA A 498 -8.71 37.67 -13.21
CA ALA A 498 -8.69 38.35 -14.50
C ALA A 498 -7.69 39.53 -14.56
N ILE A 499 -7.52 40.27 -13.45
CA ILE A 499 -6.55 41.36 -13.33
C ILE A 499 -5.12 40.80 -13.21
N GLU A 500 -4.92 39.73 -12.45
CA GLU A 500 -3.61 39.08 -12.32
C GLU A 500 -3.15 38.43 -13.64
N LEU A 501 -4.07 37.85 -14.41
CA LEU A 501 -3.79 37.25 -15.72
C LEU A 501 -3.18 38.25 -16.71
N VAL A 502 -3.53 39.54 -16.61
CA VAL A 502 -2.98 40.60 -17.49
C VAL A 502 -1.67 41.21 -16.97
N GLY A 503 -1.19 40.81 -15.79
CA GLY A 503 -0.01 41.39 -15.13
C GLY A 503 -0.32 42.38 -13.99
N GLY A 504 -1.57 42.45 -13.53
CA GLY A 504 -2.02 43.36 -12.46
C GLY A 504 -2.65 44.65 -12.99
N GLU A 505 -3.17 45.47 -12.07
CA GLU A 505 -3.96 46.67 -12.42
C GLU A 505 -3.25 47.65 -13.36
N GLY A 506 -1.93 47.83 -13.22
CA GLY A 506 -1.15 48.74 -14.07
C GLY A 506 -1.15 48.35 -15.54
N GLU A 507 -1.32 47.07 -15.85
CA GLU A 507 -1.37 46.55 -17.22
C GLU A 507 -2.78 46.58 -17.84
N LEU A 508 -3.82 47.00 -17.11
CA LEU A 508 -5.19 47.15 -17.65
C LEU A 508 -5.30 48.24 -18.72
N ASP A 509 -4.40 49.24 -18.71
CA ASP A 509 -4.30 50.28 -19.74
C ASP A 509 -3.19 50.01 -20.78
N SER A 510 -2.47 48.88 -20.68
CA SER A 510 -1.37 48.56 -21.58
C SER A 510 -1.82 47.72 -22.79
N ASN A 511 -1.15 47.92 -23.92
CA ASN A 511 -1.27 47.04 -25.09
C ASN A 511 -0.33 45.82 -25.01
N THR A 512 0.27 45.53 -23.84
CA THR A 512 1.17 44.39 -23.64
C THR A 512 0.39 43.07 -23.77
N PRO A 513 0.77 42.15 -24.68
CA PRO A 513 0.20 40.80 -24.72
C PRO A 513 0.60 40.01 -23.47
N TYR A 514 -0.36 39.27 -22.92
CA TYR A 514 -0.23 38.51 -21.68
C TYR A 514 -0.54 37.03 -21.94
N ILE A 515 -0.09 36.15 -21.06
CA ILE A 515 -0.34 34.70 -21.19
C ILE A 515 -1.79 34.42 -20.77
N THR A 516 -2.58 33.78 -21.62
CA THR A 516 -3.97 33.40 -21.34
C THR A 516 -4.11 31.98 -20.80
N SER A 517 -3.16 31.09 -21.15
CA SER A 517 -3.11 29.71 -20.65
C SER A 517 -1.73 29.08 -20.88
N ILE A 518 -1.44 27.99 -20.17
CA ILE A 518 -0.35 27.06 -20.48
C ILE A 518 -0.93 25.65 -20.71
N ALA A 519 -0.29 24.85 -21.56
CA ALA A 519 -0.67 23.46 -21.78
C ALA A 519 0.55 22.56 -21.98
N VAL A 520 0.45 21.31 -21.53
CA VAL A 520 1.40 20.25 -21.89
C VAL A 520 1.15 19.86 -23.35
N THR A 521 2.05 20.26 -24.25
CA THR A 521 1.95 20.02 -25.70
C THR A 521 2.66 18.75 -26.16
N LYS A 522 3.61 18.24 -25.36
CA LYS A 522 4.17 16.89 -25.47
C LYS A 522 4.19 16.25 -24.08
N ALA A 523 3.67 15.03 -23.96
CA ALA A 523 3.75 14.25 -22.73
C ALA A 523 5.22 13.89 -22.38
N PRO A 524 5.53 13.62 -21.10
CA PRO A 524 6.82 13.04 -20.72
C PRO A 524 7.03 11.68 -21.38
N ASP A 525 8.29 11.27 -21.49
CA ASP A 525 8.66 9.99 -22.09
C ASP A 525 8.31 8.80 -21.16
N LYS A 526 8.19 9.03 -19.83
CA LYS A 526 7.61 8.08 -18.85
C LYS A 526 6.18 8.47 -18.48
N THR A 527 5.20 7.66 -18.89
CA THR A 527 3.77 7.83 -18.54
C THR A 527 3.19 6.71 -17.65
N GLU A 528 3.95 5.64 -17.42
CA GLU A 528 3.60 4.56 -16.48
C GLU A 528 4.60 4.53 -15.31
N TYR A 529 4.08 4.31 -14.10
CA TYR A 529 4.76 4.41 -12.82
C TYR A 529 4.32 3.28 -11.88
N TYR A 530 5.04 3.07 -10.78
CA TYR A 530 4.62 2.21 -9.67
C TYR A 530 4.27 3.04 -8.43
N ASP A 531 3.54 2.44 -7.50
CA ASP A 531 3.16 3.07 -6.23
C ASP A 531 4.41 3.59 -5.48
N GLY A 532 4.38 4.87 -5.09
CA GLY A 532 5.50 5.58 -4.46
C GLY A 532 6.59 6.09 -5.40
N ASP A 533 6.51 5.88 -6.72
CA ASP A 533 7.42 6.53 -7.68
C ASP A 533 7.24 8.06 -7.65
N SER A 534 8.32 8.80 -7.83
CA SER A 534 8.28 10.21 -8.23
C SER A 534 8.06 10.37 -9.74
N PHE A 535 7.37 11.44 -10.15
CA PHE A 535 7.12 11.82 -11.53
C PHE A 535 8.40 12.25 -12.27
N ASP A 536 8.59 11.77 -13.50
CA ASP A 536 9.66 12.19 -14.39
C ASP A 536 9.13 13.10 -15.51
N ALA A 537 9.64 14.33 -15.56
CA ALA A 537 9.31 15.31 -16.57
C ALA A 537 10.15 15.19 -17.86
N ALA A 538 11.07 14.22 -17.95
CA ALA A 538 11.90 14.00 -19.13
C ALA A 538 11.08 13.94 -20.42
N GLY A 539 11.49 14.72 -21.41
CA GLY A 539 10.82 14.82 -22.71
C GLY A 539 9.49 15.60 -22.72
N MET A 540 8.95 16.04 -21.58
CA MET A 540 7.72 16.84 -21.56
C MET A 540 7.94 18.23 -22.19
N GLU A 541 6.97 18.72 -22.95
CA GLU A 541 6.98 20.09 -23.49
C GLU A 541 5.74 20.86 -23.02
N VAL A 542 5.95 22.08 -22.53
CA VAL A 542 4.90 22.98 -22.04
C VAL A 542 4.89 24.24 -22.91
N THR A 543 3.72 24.66 -23.37
CA THR A 543 3.54 25.84 -24.23
C THR A 543 2.61 26.85 -23.60
N ALA A 544 3.01 28.12 -23.60
CA ALA A 544 2.20 29.27 -23.22
C ALA A 544 1.52 29.88 -24.45
N TYR A 545 0.24 30.20 -24.30
CA TYR A 545 -0.60 30.85 -25.30
C TYR A 545 -0.84 32.30 -24.87
N TYR A 546 -0.66 33.26 -25.77
CA TYR A 546 -0.78 34.69 -25.49
C TYR A 546 -2.08 35.29 -26.06
N SER A 547 -2.51 36.42 -25.49
CA SER A 547 -3.72 37.15 -25.89
C SER A 547 -3.67 37.75 -27.30
N ASP A 548 -2.50 37.83 -27.92
CA ASP A 548 -2.29 38.18 -29.34
C ASP A 548 -2.29 36.96 -30.29
N GLY A 549 -2.49 35.76 -29.75
CA GLY A 549 -2.43 34.49 -30.49
C GLY A 549 -1.02 33.91 -30.63
N ALA A 550 0.03 34.56 -30.10
CA ALA A 550 1.37 34.00 -30.10
C ALA A 550 1.46 32.76 -29.18
N GLN A 551 2.36 31.84 -29.54
CA GLN A 551 2.67 30.64 -28.75
C GLN A 551 4.17 30.59 -28.49
N LYS A 552 4.58 30.24 -27.26
CA LYS A 552 6.00 30.14 -26.87
C LYS A 552 6.21 28.96 -25.91
N PRO A 553 7.32 28.21 -26.01
CA PRO A 553 7.64 27.19 -25.01
C PRO A 553 7.87 27.84 -23.64
N VAL A 554 7.44 27.14 -22.59
CA VAL A 554 7.70 27.48 -21.19
C VAL A 554 8.84 26.59 -20.71
N THR A 555 9.98 27.20 -20.40
CA THR A 555 11.16 26.52 -19.83
C THR A 555 11.32 26.75 -18.33
N ASP A 556 10.46 27.61 -17.75
CA ASP A 556 10.45 28.00 -16.35
C ASP A 556 9.08 27.60 -15.77
N TYR A 557 8.99 26.35 -15.31
CA TYR A 557 7.81 25.78 -14.70
C TYR A 557 8.17 24.91 -13.49
N GLU A 558 7.27 24.88 -12.52
CA GLU A 558 7.35 24.06 -11.32
C GLU A 558 6.47 22.82 -11.49
N ILE A 559 6.95 21.67 -11.00
CA ILE A 559 6.12 20.47 -10.81
C ILE A 559 5.55 20.57 -9.39
N ILE A 560 4.24 20.43 -9.25
CA ILE A 560 3.49 20.81 -8.05
C ILE A 560 2.76 19.63 -7.38
N SER A 561 2.50 18.57 -8.12
CA SER A 561 2.13 17.26 -7.59
C SER A 561 2.90 16.21 -8.38
N GLY A 562 3.46 15.20 -7.70
CA GLY A 562 4.28 14.18 -8.35
C GLY A 562 5.47 13.65 -7.54
N ASP A 563 5.76 14.18 -6.35
CA ASP A 563 6.89 13.70 -5.52
C ASP A 563 6.72 12.23 -5.09
N SER A 564 5.47 11.79 -4.89
CA SER A 564 5.06 10.41 -4.68
C SER A 564 3.72 10.20 -5.40
N LEU A 565 3.63 9.16 -6.23
CA LEU A 565 2.44 8.84 -7.03
C LEU A 565 1.71 7.61 -6.46
N GLU A 566 0.40 7.68 -6.30
CA GLU A 566 -0.44 6.59 -5.76
C GLU A 566 -1.12 5.78 -6.88
N VAL A 567 -1.32 4.47 -6.70
CA VAL A 567 -1.98 3.56 -7.66
C VAL A 567 -3.24 4.16 -8.30
N GLY A 568 -3.33 4.10 -9.64
CA GLY A 568 -4.48 4.58 -10.41
C GLY A 568 -4.10 5.54 -11.54
N THR A 569 -5.00 6.48 -11.84
CA THR A 569 -4.79 7.51 -12.88
C THR A 569 -4.50 8.85 -12.21
N GLN A 570 -3.24 9.23 -12.13
CA GLN A 570 -2.80 10.43 -11.43
C GLN A 570 -2.74 11.66 -12.33
N LYS A 571 -3.04 12.83 -11.76
CA LYS A 571 -2.88 14.15 -12.41
C LYS A 571 -1.72 14.90 -11.79
N VAL A 572 -0.60 14.92 -12.50
CA VAL A 572 0.57 15.72 -12.16
C VAL A 572 0.32 17.16 -12.58
N CYS A 573 0.50 18.08 -11.63
CA CYS A 573 0.25 19.51 -11.79
C CYS A 573 1.55 20.23 -12.21
N ILE A 574 1.49 20.96 -13.32
CA ILE A 574 2.57 21.82 -13.81
C ILE A 574 2.12 23.28 -13.66
N LYS A 575 2.97 24.12 -13.08
CA LYS A 575 2.68 25.53 -12.81
C LYS A 575 3.73 26.44 -13.44
N SER A 576 3.31 27.56 -14.03
CA SER A 576 4.21 28.65 -14.41
C SER A 576 3.56 29.99 -14.05
N GLY A 577 4.21 30.76 -13.19
CA GLY A 577 3.60 31.92 -12.52
C GLY A 577 2.37 31.50 -11.71
N LYS A 578 1.19 32.03 -12.07
CA LYS A 578 -0.11 31.64 -11.49
C LYS A 578 -0.91 30.65 -12.34
N LEU A 579 -0.44 30.30 -13.55
CA LEU A 579 -1.15 29.38 -14.43
C LEU A 579 -0.78 27.93 -14.07
N LYS A 580 -1.79 27.07 -13.94
CA LYS A 580 -1.65 25.62 -13.76
C LYS A 580 -2.11 24.89 -15.04
N THR A 581 -1.49 23.76 -15.33
CA THR A 581 -1.94 22.75 -16.31
C THR A 581 -1.60 21.36 -15.78
N PHE A 582 -2.08 20.31 -16.43
CA PHE A 582 -1.96 18.94 -15.92
C PHE A 582 -1.49 17.98 -17.01
N VAL A 583 -0.68 17.00 -16.60
CA VAL A 583 -0.44 15.77 -17.36
C VAL A 583 -1.01 14.58 -16.59
N THR A 584 -1.45 13.56 -17.32
CA THR A 584 -2.02 12.35 -16.73
C THR A 584 -1.05 11.19 -16.89
N VAL A 585 -0.83 10.44 -15.81
CA VAL A 585 0.04 9.26 -15.76
C VAL A 585 -0.72 8.08 -15.12
N THR A 586 -0.29 6.87 -15.45
CA THR A 586 -0.85 5.63 -14.86
C THR A 586 0.12 5.05 -13.84
N VAL A 587 -0.39 4.71 -12.67
CA VAL A 587 0.39 4.15 -11.55
C VAL A 587 -0.14 2.75 -11.25
N LYS A 588 0.77 1.77 -11.16
CA LYS A 588 0.46 0.35 -10.95
C LYS A 588 0.85 -0.07 -9.53
N ASP A 589 0.12 -1.03 -8.94
CA ASP A 589 0.52 -1.66 -7.68
C ASP A 589 1.86 -2.39 -7.89
N LYS A 590 2.72 -2.38 -6.87
CA LYS A 590 4.10 -2.85 -6.96
C LYS A 590 4.21 -4.29 -6.46
N ILE A 591 4.06 -5.23 -7.39
CA ILE A 591 4.32 -6.66 -7.15
C ILE A 591 5.79 -6.81 -6.69
N PRO A 592 6.07 -7.55 -5.60
CA PRO A 592 7.40 -7.57 -5.01
C PRO A 592 8.40 -8.49 -5.73
N TRP A 593 7.93 -9.51 -6.45
CA TRP A 593 8.77 -10.51 -7.11
C TRP A 593 9.14 -10.13 -8.55
N GLU A 594 10.30 -10.61 -9.01
CA GLU A 594 10.61 -10.66 -10.44
C GLU A 594 9.75 -11.71 -11.16
N GLY A 595 9.47 -11.48 -12.45
CA GLY A 595 8.65 -12.35 -13.29
C GLY A 595 7.23 -11.82 -13.57
N LEU A 596 6.40 -12.66 -14.17
CA LEU A 596 5.02 -12.33 -14.58
C LEU A 596 3.96 -13.28 -14.01
N GLY A 597 4.35 -14.22 -13.14
CA GLY A 597 3.45 -15.24 -12.58
C GLY A 597 2.91 -16.24 -13.59
N SER A 598 3.60 -16.43 -14.72
CA SER A 598 3.18 -17.29 -15.84
C SER A 598 4.06 -18.53 -15.98
N GLU A 599 3.58 -19.58 -16.64
CA GLU A 599 4.34 -20.84 -16.83
C GLU A 599 5.75 -20.64 -17.43
N THR A 600 5.93 -19.63 -18.30
CA THR A 600 7.21 -19.31 -18.94
C THR A 600 7.95 -18.12 -18.29
N SER A 601 7.42 -17.58 -17.21
CA SER A 601 7.99 -16.47 -16.44
C SER A 601 7.26 -16.41 -15.08
N PRO A 602 7.55 -17.35 -14.17
CA PRO A 602 6.91 -17.44 -12.86
C PRO A 602 7.37 -16.29 -11.96
N TYR A 603 6.70 -16.07 -10.84
CA TYR A 603 7.21 -15.19 -9.80
C TYR A 603 8.33 -15.89 -9.02
N LEU A 604 9.52 -15.28 -9.02
CA LEU A 604 10.70 -15.86 -8.39
C LEU A 604 10.69 -15.61 -6.87
N ILE A 605 10.90 -16.68 -6.11
CA ILE A 605 11.00 -16.67 -4.65
C ILE A 605 12.46 -16.99 -4.28
N SER A 606 13.18 -16.01 -3.72
CA SER A 606 14.62 -16.11 -3.42
C SER A 606 14.95 -15.93 -1.94
N THR A 607 14.02 -15.38 -1.16
CA THR A 607 14.24 -15.02 0.24
C THR A 607 13.04 -15.35 1.13
N ALA A 608 13.26 -15.31 2.44
CA ALA A 608 12.21 -15.40 3.44
C ALA A 608 11.17 -14.26 3.32
N GLU A 609 11.61 -13.06 2.89
CA GLU A 609 10.71 -11.93 2.62
C GLU A 609 9.84 -12.17 1.38
N ASP A 610 10.39 -12.76 0.30
CA ASP A 610 9.60 -13.14 -0.89
C ASP A 610 8.49 -14.14 -0.53
N LEU A 611 8.83 -15.15 0.28
CA LEU A 611 7.89 -16.19 0.70
C LEU A 611 6.86 -15.64 1.69
N TYR A 612 7.27 -14.82 2.66
CA TYR A 612 6.37 -14.10 3.56
C TYR A 612 5.39 -13.21 2.78
N ASN A 613 5.89 -12.48 1.77
CA ASN A 613 5.05 -11.69 0.89
C ASN A 613 4.02 -12.56 0.16
N LEU A 614 4.36 -13.80 -0.24
CA LEU A 614 3.41 -14.69 -0.90
C LEU A 614 2.25 -15.04 0.03
N SER A 615 2.55 -15.34 1.30
CA SER A 615 1.51 -15.52 2.32
C SER A 615 0.69 -14.24 2.55
N TYR A 616 1.34 -13.07 2.62
CA TYR A 616 0.66 -11.79 2.81
C TYR A 616 -0.28 -11.44 1.64
N TYR A 617 0.17 -11.58 0.40
CA TYR A 617 -0.64 -11.25 -0.79
C TYR A 617 -1.83 -12.20 -0.95
N VAL A 618 -1.64 -13.51 -0.75
CA VAL A 618 -2.73 -14.49 -0.80
C VAL A 618 -3.72 -14.27 0.34
N ASN A 619 -3.26 -14.14 1.59
CA ASN A 619 -4.14 -14.12 2.77
C ASN A 619 -4.75 -12.73 3.07
N THR A 620 -4.02 -11.64 2.80
CA THR A 620 -4.40 -10.26 3.20
C THR A 620 -4.85 -9.41 2.02
N LYS A 621 -4.09 -9.38 0.91
CA LYS A 621 -4.50 -8.68 -0.33
C LYS A 621 -5.54 -9.45 -1.15
N LEU A 622 -5.85 -10.70 -0.78
CA LEU A 622 -6.80 -11.61 -1.44
C LEU A 622 -6.44 -11.87 -2.92
N MET A 623 -5.14 -12.03 -3.19
CA MET A 623 -4.64 -12.36 -4.52
C MET A 623 -5.22 -13.69 -5.01
N ALA A 624 -5.84 -13.68 -6.20
CA ALA A 624 -6.23 -14.89 -6.89
C ALA A 624 -4.98 -15.58 -7.46
N THR A 625 -4.85 -16.89 -7.23
CA THR A 625 -3.66 -17.68 -7.63
C THR A 625 -3.95 -18.72 -8.71
N THR A 626 -5.21 -18.92 -9.11
CA THR A 626 -5.60 -19.81 -10.22
C THR A 626 -4.83 -19.49 -11.49
N GLY A 627 -3.98 -20.41 -11.94
CA GLY A 627 -3.14 -20.23 -13.13
C GLY A 627 -1.91 -19.31 -12.94
N VAL A 628 -1.59 -18.94 -11.70
CA VAL A 628 -0.37 -18.21 -11.34
C VAL A 628 0.73 -19.19 -10.93
N TYR A 629 1.96 -18.92 -11.37
CA TYR A 629 3.14 -19.76 -11.16
C TYR A 629 4.17 -19.05 -10.27
N PHE A 630 4.74 -19.80 -9.32
CA PHE A 630 5.81 -19.39 -8.41
C PHE A 630 6.94 -20.43 -8.46
N GLU A 631 8.19 -19.97 -8.41
CA GLU A 631 9.40 -20.81 -8.53
C GLU A 631 10.44 -20.39 -7.49
N MET A 632 10.94 -21.33 -6.68
CA MET A 632 12.06 -21.08 -5.76
C MET A 632 13.39 -21.07 -6.51
N THR A 633 14.28 -20.14 -6.12
CA THR A 633 15.60 -19.94 -6.76
C THR A 633 16.79 -20.04 -5.80
N ASP A 634 16.53 -20.17 -4.50
CA ASP A 634 17.50 -20.50 -3.46
C ASP A 634 16.80 -21.22 -2.28
N ASN A 635 17.57 -21.75 -1.34
CA ASN A 635 17.05 -22.27 -0.07
C ASN A 635 16.65 -21.10 0.85
N ILE A 636 15.55 -21.26 1.60
CA ILE A 636 14.95 -20.18 2.39
C ILE A 636 14.99 -20.53 3.88
N ASP A 637 15.77 -19.79 4.66
CA ASP A 637 15.77 -19.88 6.12
C ASP A 637 14.65 -19.02 6.72
N LEU A 638 13.76 -19.62 7.52
CA LEU A 638 12.68 -18.93 8.23
C LEU A 638 13.00 -18.61 9.70
N SER A 639 14.28 -18.64 10.13
CA SER A 639 14.70 -18.34 11.51
C SER A 639 14.17 -17.02 12.06
N ASP A 640 13.99 -16.01 11.20
CA ASP A 640 13.49 -14.67 11.57
C ASP A 640 11.95 -14.60 11.75
N TYR A 641 11.24 -15.73 11.56
CA TYR A 641 9.78 -15.82 11.53
C TYR A 641 9.20 -16.80 12.58
N ASP A 642 9.39 -16.49 13.88
CA ASP A 642 8.93 -17.21 15.10
C ASP A 642 7.59 -17.98 15.01
N ASN A 643 6.62 -17.48 14.23
CA ASN A 643 5.42 -18.20 13.86
C ASN A 643 5.05 -17.85 12.41
N TRP A 644 5.44 -18.72 11.50
CA TRP A 644 5.06 -18.70 10.09
C TRP A 644 3.53 -18.66 9.92
N THR A 645 3.06 -17.88 8.94
CA THR A 645 1.65 -17.81 8.55
C THR A 645 1.49 -18.60 7.24
N PRO A 646 0.83 -19.77 7.24
CA PRO A 646 0.75 -20.63 6.06
C PRO A 646 0.12 -19.95 4.83
N ILE A 647 0.65 -20.23 3.64
CA ILE A 647 0.15 -19.68 2.37
C ILE A 647 -1.22 -20.29 2.05
N GLY A 648 -2.22 -19.45 1.78
CA GLY A 648 -3.60 -19.88 1.58
C GLY A 648 -4.34 -20.18 2.89
N SER A 649 -5.58 -19.72 2.98
CA SER A 649 -6.40 -19.80 4.18
C SER A 649 -7.85 -20.13 3.85
N ASP A 650 -8.65 -20.38 4.89
CA ASP A 650 -10.08 -20.69 4.76
C ASP A 650 -10.90 -19.49 4.22
N ARG A 651 -10.28 -18.29 4.09
CA ARG A 651 -10.85 -17.09 3.44
C ARG A 651 -10.44 -16.94 1.97
N ASN A 652 -9.19 -17.25 1.63
CA ASN A 652 -8.68 -17.24 0.26
C ASN A 652 -7.65 -18.36 0.13
N GLN A 653 -7.99 -19.39 -0.63
CA GLN A 653 -7.20 -20.62 -0.76
C GLN A 653 -6.10 -20.43 -1.82
N PHE A 654 -5.01 -21.18 -1.70
CA PHE A 654 -3.99 -21.21 -2.75
C PHE A 654 -4.41 -22.20 -3.85
N ASP A 655 -4.40 -21.75 -5.11
CA ASP A 655 -4.91 -22.47 -6.30
C ASP A 655 -3.93 -22.37 -7.49
N GLY A 656 -2.67 -22.05 -7.21
CA GLY A 656 -1.60 -21.86 -8.20
C GLY A 656 -0.56 -22.97 -8.22
N VAL A 657 0.44 -22.81 -9.07
CA VAL A 657 1.60 -23.72 -9.13
C VAL A 657 2.72 -23.15 -8.27
N PHE A 658 3.27 -23.95 -7.36
CA PHE A 658 4.47 -23.64 -6.60
C PHE A 658 5.51 -24.72 -6.89
N ASP A 659 6.60 -24.35 -7.56
CA ASP A 659 7.75 -25.22 -7.78
C ASP A 659 8.89 -24.83 -6.83
N GLY A 660 9.39 -25.80 -6.08
CA GLY A 660 10.58 -25.64 -5.25
C GLY A 660 11.90 -25.83 -5.98
N ASP A 661 11.93 -26.33 -7.23
CA ASP A 661 13.14 -26.75 -7.98
C ASP A 661 14.14 -27.62 -7.16
N GLY A 662 13.65 -28.34 -6.16
CA GLY A 662 14.43 -29.12 -5.22
C GLY A 662 15.19 -28.28 -4.17
N TYR A 663 14.95 -26.98 -4.07
CA TYR A 663 15.34 -26.15 -2.92
C TYR A 663 14.46 -26.46 -1.69
N VAL A 664 14.94 -26.02 -0.53
CA VAL A 664 14.30 -26.32 0.77
C VAL A 664 14.02 -25.06 1.58
N ILE A 665 13.08 -25.20 2.52
CA ILE A 665 12.71 -24.19 3.49
C ILE A 665 13.14 -24.70 4.87
N ASP A 666 13.98 -23.96 5.56
CA ASP A 666 14.56 -24.34 6.85
C ASP A 666 13.91 -23.57 8.02
N ASN A 667 14.02 -24.12 9.23
CA ASN A 667 13.52 -23.53 10.49
C ASN A 667 12.00 -23.17 10.51
N LEU A 668 11.16 -23.85 9.72
CA LEU A 668 9.73 -23.52 9.60
C LEU A 668 8.95 -23.83 10.88
N THR A 669 8.67 -22.79 11.67
CA THR A 669 7.92 -22.90 12.92
C THR A 669 6.51 -22.33 12.76
N SER A 670 5.43 -23.09 13.05
CA SER A 670 4.05 -22.55 12.95
C SER A 670 3.02 -23.29 13.79
N LEU A 671 2.17 -22.55 14.51
CA LEU A 671 1.03 -23.10 15.25
C LEU A 671 -0.19 -23.46 14.38
N ARG A 672 -0.15 -23.26 13.04
CA ARG A 672 -1.37 -23.21 12.19
C ARG A 672 -1.41 -24.18 11.01
N GLY A 673 -0.30 -24.84 10.70
CA GLY A 673 -0.07 -25.65 9.51
C GLY A 673 1.38 -25.49 9.05
N GLY A 674 1.83 -26.30 8.09
CA GLY A 674 3.16 -26.15 7.50
C GLY A 674 3.25 -25.00 6.50
N LEU A 675 3.95 -25.21 5.39
CA LEU A 675 4.15 -24.20 4.35
C LEU A 675 2.84 -23.57 3.86
N PHE A 676 1.86 -24.42 3.50
CA PHE A 676 0.53 -24.04 3.03
C PHE A 676 -0.56 -24.32 4.08
N GLY A 677 -1.55 -23.43 4.14
CA GLY A 677 -2.72 -23.58 4.99
C GLY A 677 -3.80 -24.39 4.28
N THR A 678 -4.55 -23.73 3.41
CA THR A 678 -5.65 -24.36 2.66
C THR A 678 -5.43 -24.18 1.16
N VAL A 679 -5.29 -25.31 0.45
CA VAL A 679 -5.02 -25.38 -0.99
C VAL A 679 -6.20 -25.98 -1.76
N CYS A 680 -6.36 -25.61 -3.03
CA CYS A 680 -7.53 -25.91 -3.87
C CYS A 680 -7.20 -26.79 -5.08
N GLN A 681 -8.21 -27.20 -5.85
CA GLN A 681 -8.10 -28.28 -6.85
C GLN A 681 -7.14 -28.01 -8.02
N ASN A 682 -6.85 -26.75 -8.38
CA ASN A 682 -5.88 -26.45 -9.43
C ASN A 682 -4.46 -26.25 -8.88
N ALA A 683 -4.27 -26.32 -7.56
CA ALA A 683 -2.94 -26.16 -6.97
C ALA A 683 -2.05 -27.37 -7.26
N VAL A 684 -0.81 -27.08 -7.66
CA VAL A 684 0.25 -28.07 -7.82
C VAL A 684 1.44 -27.60 -7.00
N ILE A 685 1.77 -28.32 -5.93
CA ILE A 685 2.93 -28.04 -5.08
C ILE A 685 3.95 -29.14 -5.38
N LYS A 686 5.10 -28.74 -5.94
CA LYS A 686 6.10 -29.68 -6.45
C LYS A 686 7.53 -29.33 -6.05
N ASN A 687 8.37 -30.36 -5.96
CA ASN A 687 9.82 -30.29 -5.74
C ASN A 687 10.26 -29.44 -4.53
N VAL A 688 9.44 -29.32 -3.48
CA VAL A 688 9.73 -28.47 -2.30
C VAL A 688 9.88 -29.28 -1.02
N GLY A 689 10.92 -28.97 -0.25
CA GLY A 689 11.16 -29.55 1.08
C GLY A 689 10.94 -28.54 2.20
N VAL A 690 10.41 -29.01 3.33
CA VAL A 690 10.61 -28.35 4.64
C VAL A 690 11.69 -29.14 5.37
N ALA A 691 12.88 -28.57 5.51
CA ALA A 691 14.08 -29.26 6.00
C ALA A 691 14.05 -29.46 7.53
N SER A 692 13.70 -28.42 8.29
CA SER A 692 13.56 -28.48 9.75
C SER A 692 12.49 -27.50 10.27
N GLY A 693 12.12 -27.62 11.55
CA GLY A 693 11.15 -26.74 12.22
C GLY A 693 10.25 -27.46 13.24
N GLU A 694 9.33 -26.70 13.86
CA GLU A 694 8.28 -27.20 14.77
C GLU A 694 6.88 -26.78 14.25
N ILE A 695 6.05 -27.73 13.84
CA ILE A 695 4.71 -27.48 13.30
C ILE A 695 3.65 -27.96 14.30
N GLY A 696 2.74 -27.07 14.68
CA GLY A 696 1.82 -27.27 15.80
C GLY A 696 2.49 -26.98 17.14
N LYS A 697 2.05 -27.64 18.21
CA LYS A 697 2.70 -27.57 19.54
C LYS A 697 2.21 -28.67 20.48
N GLU A 698 3.11 -29.18 21.33
CA GLU A 698 2.73 -30.05 22.43
C GLU A 698 1.63 -29.43 23.33
N ASN A 699 0.72 -30.27 23.82
CA ASN A 699 -0.32 -29.92 24.79
C ASN A 699 -1.34 -28.83 24.34
N ILE A 700 -1.32 -28.42 23.07
CA ILE A 700 -2.32 -27.51 22.47
C ILE A 700 -3.21 -28.30 21.51
N TYR A 701 -4.54 -28.06 21.56
CA TYR A 701 -5.46 -28.69 20.62
C TYR A 701 -5.30 -28.11 19.21
N THR A 702 -4.62 -28.84 18.34
CA THR A 702 -4.37 -28.52 16.93
C THR A 702 -4.71 -29.71 16.05
N SER A 703 -5.22 -29.46 14.85
CA SER A 703 -5.72 -30.49 13.93
C SER A 703 -5.49 -30.04 12.49
N PHE A 704 -5.52 -30.99 11.57
CA PHE A 704 -5.24 -30.79 10.15
C PHE A 704 -3.79 -30.33 9.90
N LEU A 705 -2.81 -30.79 10.69
CA LEU A 705 -1.42 -30.37 10.49
C LEU A 705 -0.74 -31.20 9.40
N GLY A 706 -0.13 -30.54 8.42
CA GLY A 706 0.74 -31.17 7.43
C GLY A 706 1.99 -30.34 7.22
N GLY A 707 3.16 -30.98 7.05
CA GLY A 707 4.43 -30.30 6.86
C GLY A 707 4.47 -29.41 5.62
N ILE A 708 3.83 -29.87 4.54
CA ILE A 708 3.67 -29.09 3.31
C ILE A 708 2.32 -28.38 3.29
N ALA A 709 1.21 -29.06 3.60
CA ALA A 709 -0.12 -28.44 3.60
C ALA A 709 -1.03 -28.93 4.75
N LYS A 710 -1.66 -27.99 5.46
CA LYS A 710 -2.69 -28.30 6.46
C LYS A 710 -3.91 -29.00 5.84
N TRP A 711 -4.49 -28.41 4.78
CA TRP A 711 -5.73 -28.87 4.18
C TRP A 711 -5.66 -28.79 2.64
N SER A 712 -6.01 -29.88 1.96
CA SER A 712 -6.13 -29.93 0.49
C SER A 712 -7.57 -30.18 0.05
N ASN A 713 -8.07 -29.34 -0.86
CA ASN A 713 -9.29 -29.56 -1.63
C ASN A 713 -8.98 -30.17 -3.01
N GLY A 714 -8.16 -31.23 -3.04
CA GLY A 714 -7.80 -31.96 -4.26
C GLY A 714 -6.61 -31.40 -5.04
N ALA A 715 -5.66 -30.74 -4.36
CA ALA A 715 -4.37 -30.33 -4.93
C ALA A 715 -3.40 -31.50 -5.12
N ASP A 716 -2.51 -31.40 -6.11
CA ASP A 716 -1.44 -32.35 -6.38
C ASP A 716 -0.15 -32.00 -5.61
N PHE A 717 0.51 -33.03 -5.05
CA PHE A 717 1.77 -32.93 -4.32
C PHE A 717 2.80 -33.87 -4.94
N ILE A 718 3.88 -33.32 -5.52
CA ILE A 718 4.81 -34.10 -6.36
C ILE A 718 6.26 -33.83 -5.93
N ASN A 719 7.02 -34.86 -5.54
CA ASN A 719 8.41 -34.70 -5.08
C ASN A 719 8.56 -33.75 -3.87
N CYS A 720 7.61 -33.79 -2.92
CA CYS A 720 7.59 -32.90 -1.75
C CYS A 720 7.95 -33.66 -0.46
N TRP A 721 8.59 -33.00 0.50
CA TRP A 721 9.09 -33.71 1.69
C TRP A 721 9.14 -32.89 2.98
N ASN A 722 9.09 -33.58 4.12
CA ASN A 722 9.09 -32.97 5.45
C ASN A 722 10.13 -33.59 6.41
N GLY A 723 10.98 -32.72 6.96
CA GLY A 723 11.90 -32.99 8.08
C GLY A 723 11.54 -32.27 9.39
N ALA A 724 10.59 -31.32 9.37
CA ALA A 724 10.10 -30.66 10.59
C ALA A 724 9.27 -31.62 11.47
N ASP A 725 9.40 -31.48 12.79
CA ASP A 725 8.58 -32.26 13.74
C ASP A 725 7.16 -31.67 13.84
N ILE A 726 6.14 -32.52 13.95
CA ILE A 726 4.72 -32.14 13.93
C ILE A 726 4.00 -32.56 15.22
N TYR A 727 3.44 -31.61 15.96
CA TYR A 727 2.85 -31.81 17.29
C TYR A 727 1.37 -31.38 17.34
N GLY A 728 0.46 -32.30 17.66
CA GLY A 728 -0.97 -31.96 17.73
C GLY A 728 -1.91 -33.02 18.26
N SER A 729 -3.19 -32.95 17.85
CA SER A 729 -4.31 -33.63 18.51
C SER A 729 -5.49 -33.94 17.56
N GLY A 730 -5.22 -34.15 16.27
CA GLY A 730 -6.24 -34.31 15.25
C GLY A 730 -5.72 -35.05 14.03
N TYR A 731 -6.21 -34.70 12.84
CA TYR A 731 -5.68 -35.27 11.61
C TYR A 731 -4.30 -34.68 11.31
N MET A 732 -3.26 -35.51 11.15
CA MET A 732 -1.90 -35.02 10.90
C MET A 732 -1.13 -35.89 9.90
N GLY A 733 -0.46 -35.26 8.93
CA GLY A 733 0.38 -35.95 7.94
C GLY A 733 1.78 -35.34 7.90
N GLY A 734 2.81 -36.10 7.51
CA GLY A 734 4.12 -35.48 7.21
C GLY A 734 4.02 -34.50 6.04
N ILE A 735 3.23 -34.83 5.01
CA ILE A 735 2.99 -33.96 3.85
C ILE A 735 1.67 -33.20 4.01
N VAL A 736 0.54 -33.92 4.17
CA VAL A 736 -0.81 -33.32 4.14
C VAL A 736 -1.65 -33.69 5.38
N GLY A 737 -2.16 -32.70 6.09
CA GLY A 737 -2.99 -32.93 7.29
C GLY A 737 -4.32 -33.62 6.98
N THR A 738 -5.05 -33.14 5.97
CA THR A 738 -6.22 -33.84 5.41
C THR A 738 -6.44 -33.50 3.93
N VAL A 739 -6.98 -34.44 3.16
CA VAL A 739 -7.56 -34.20 1.83
C VAL A 739 -9.06 -34.42 1.89
N ARG A 740 -9.85 -33.44 1.43
CA ARG A 740 -11.33 -33.43 1.48
C ARG A 740 -11.89 -32.70 0.25
N ASP A 741 -13.20 -32.75 0.05
CA ASP A 741 -14.01 -31.82 -0.77
C ASP A 741 -13.66 -31.61 -2.27
N GLY A 742 -12.50 -32.04 -2.77
CA GLY A 742 -12.05 -31.94 -4.16
C GLY A 742 -11.93 -33.30 -4.86
N GLY A 743 -11.76 -33.29 -6.19
CA GLY A 743 -11.93 -34.45 -7.07
C GLY A 743 -10.87 -35.55 -6.99
N LYS A 744 -10.19 -35.80 -8.12
CA LYS A 744 -9.00 -36.66 -8.18
C LYS A 744 -7.77 -35.84 -7.83
N SER A 745 -6.85 -36.39 -7.02
CA SER A 745 -5.55 -35.76 -6.76
C SER A 745 -4.45 -36.79 -6.49
N ASN A 746 -3.21 -36.39 -6.73
CA ASN A 746 -2.02 -37.24 -6.68
C ASN A 746 -1.07 -36.76 -5.57
N ILE A 747 -0.55 -37.70 -4.78
CA ILE A 747 0.50 -37.46 -3.80
C ILE A 747 1.62 -38.45 -4.16
N THR A 748 2.57 -37.97 -4.95
CA THR A 748 3.47 -38.80 -5.75
C THR A 748 4.93 -38.46 -5.47
N GLY A 749 5.75 -39.46 -5.17
CA GLY A 749 7.18 -39.22 -4.96
C GLY A 749 7.48 -38.42 -3.68
N CYS A 750 6.64 -38.48 -2.65
CA CYS A 750 6.76 -37.65 -1.44
C CYS A 750 7.26 -38.45 -0.24
N TYR A 751 7.98 -37.81 0.71
CA TYR A 751 8.53 -38.52 1.87
C TYR A 751 8.57 -37.72 3.17
N ASN A 752 8.59 -38.42 4.30
CA ASN A 752 8.67 -37.82 5.63
C ASN A 752 9.78 -38.45 6.49
N VAL A 753 10.63 -37.59 7.07
CA VAL A 753 11.67 -37.95 8.05
C VAL A 753 11.46 -37.26 9.41
N GLY A 754 10.72 -36.15 9.46
CA GLY A 754 10.33 -35.49 10.72
C GLY A 754 9.38 -36.36 11.56
N SER A 755 9.43 -36.23 12.88
CA SER A 755 8.61 -37.03 13.80
C SER A 755 7.25 -36.40 14.08
N LEU A 756 6.22 -37.24 14.23
CA LEU A 756 4.84 -36.86 14.49
C LEU A 756 4.42 -37.27 15.91
N TYR A 757 3.83 -36.33 16.64
CA TYR A 757 3.46 -36.46 18.05
C TYR A 757 1.97 -36.13 18.25
N ALA A 758 1.13 -37.17 18.28
CA ALA A 758 -0.31 -37.10 18.16
C ALA A 758 -1.04 -37.45 19.48
N SER A 759 -1.40 -36.43 20.26
CA SER A 759 -2.16 -36.60 21.51
C SER A 759 -3.60 -37.13 21.33
N SER A 760 -4.14 -37.09 20.10
CA SER A 760 -5.35 -37.78 19.63
C SER A 760 -5.50 -37.57 18.12
N GLY A 761 -6.54 -38.14 17.50
CA GLY A 761 -6.84 -37.93 16.07
C GLY A 761 -6.43 -39.11 15.19
N HIS A 762 -6.01 -38.86 13.94
CA HIS A 762 -5.51 -39.90 13.01
C HIS A 762 -4.23 -39.36 12.35
N THR A 763 -3.18 -40.17 12.29
CA THR A 763 -1.84 -39.66 11.96
C THR A 763 -1.14 -40.55 10.94
N GLY A 764 -0.74 -39.96 9.82
CA GLY A 764 -0.03 -40.62 8.72
C GLY A 764 1.39 -40.08 8.56
N GLY A 765 2.35 -40.90 8.17
CA GLY A 765 3.66 -40.39 7.78
C GLY A 765 3.59 -39.52 6.50
N ILE A 766 2.64 -39.78 5.60
CA ILE A 766 2.38 -38.93 4.43
C ILE A 766 1.09 -38.12 4.61
N VAL A 767 -0.04 -38.77 4.90
CA VAL A 767 -1.37 -38.12 4.99
C VAL A 767 -2.14 -38.50 6.25
N GLY A 768 -2.62 -37.52 7.02
CA GLY A 768 -3.41 -37.78 8.23
C GLY A 768 -4.76 -38.42 7.97
N HIS A 769 -5.53 -37.83 7.05
CA HIS A 769 -6.91 -38.24 6.80
C HIS A 769 -7.41 -37.91 5.39
N LEU A 770 -7.91 -38.92 4.69
CA LEU A 770 -8.65 -38.79 3.44
C LEU A 770 -10.16 -38.88 3.75
N ASP A 771 -10.96 -37.88 3.37
CA ASP A 771 -12.39 -37.77 3.74
C ASP A 771 -13.35 -37.98 2.56
N THR A 772 -14.34 -38.86 2.71
CA THR A 772 -15.48 -39.01 1.79
C THR A 772 -16.84 -38.88 2.49
N THR A 773 -16.89 -38.47 3.77
CA THR A 773 -18.14 -38.41 4.55
C THR A 773 -19.18 -37.37 4.08
N ARG A 774 -18.80 -36.42 3.22
CA ARG A 774 -19.72 -35.36 2.78
C ARG A 774 -20.55 -35.81 1.58
N ARG A 775 -21.86 -35.61 1.68
CA ARG A 775 -22.76 -35.75 0.54
C ARG A 775 -22.40 -34.71 -0.52
N ASP A 776 -22.48 -35.14 -1.77
CA ASP A 776 -22.33 -34.34 -3.00
C ASP A 776 -20.89 -33.94 -3.39
N THR A 777 -19.85 -34.47 -2.72
CA THR A 777 -18.45 -34.44 -3.21
C THR A 777 -17.92 -35.85 -3.46
N SER A 778 -16.90 -35.97 -4.31
CA SER A 778 -16.24 -37.24 -4.68
C SER A 778 -14.74 -37.03 -4.62
N VAL A 779 -14.07 -37.66 -3.65
CA VAL A 779 -12.64 -37.51 -3.38
C VAL A 779 -11.93 -38.82 -3.72
N GLU A 780 -10.96 -38.78 -4.62
CA GLU A 780 -10.22 -39.97 -5.09
C GLU A 780 -8.71 -39.65 -5.11
N VAL A 781 -8.04 -39.93 -4.00
CA VAL A 781 -6.59 -39.68 -3.88
C VAL A 781 -5.80 -40.93 -4.29
N THR A 782 -4.78 -40.72 -5.13
CA THR A 782 -3.71 -41.69 -5.35
C THR A 782 -2.48 -41.26 -4.56
N ILE A 783 -1.98 -42.13 -3.69
CA ILE A 783 -0.71 -41.97 -2.99
C ILE A 783 0.24 -43.02 -3.54
N ASP A 784 1.27 -42.59 -4.28
CA ASP A 784 2.17 -43.49 -4.97
C ASP A 784 3.64 -43.11 -4.85
N ASN A 785 4.53 -44.10 -4.82
CA ASN A 785 5.97 -43.87 -4.72
C ASN A 785 6.35 -42.98 -3.53
N CYS A 786 5.79 -43.25 -2.34
CA CYS A 786 6.00 -42.41 -1.15
C CYS A 786 6.55 -43.23 0.04
N TYR A 787 7.30 -42.60 0.94
CA TYR A 787 7.86 -43.31 2.09
C TYR A 787 7.98 -42.51 3.40
N ASN A 788 8.01 -43.23 4.52
CA ASN A 788 8.19 -42.66 5.85
C ASN A 788 9.33 -43.33 6.64
N LEU A 789 10.26 -42.50 7.13
CA LEU A 789 11.20 -42.83 8.21
C LEU A 789 10.88 -42.11 9.53
N GLY A 790 10.08 -41.03 9.49
CA GLY A 790 9.70 -40.27 10.68
C GLY A 790 9.03 -41.14 11.74
N SER A 791 9.32 -40.90 13.02
CA SER A 791 8.67 -41.64 14.10
C SER A 791 7.25 -41.12 14.32
N ILE A 792 6.28 -42.01 14.51
CA ILE A 792 4.87 -41.65 14.68
C ILE A 792 4.40 -42.11 16.06
N ASN A 793 4.22 -41.16 16.97
CA ASN A 793 3.92 -41.42 18.37
C ASN A 793 2.52 -40.89 18.68
N GLY A 794 1.56 -41.74 19.04
CA GLY A 794 0.18 -41.28 19.21
C GLY A 794 -0.81 -42.24 19.88
N ILE A 795 -2.12 -41.94 19.73
CA ILE A 795 -3.19 -42.66 20.47
C ILE A 795 -4.20 -43.37 19.56
N TYR A 796 -4.65 -42.76 18.46
CA TYR A 796 -5.69 -43.29 17.57
C TYR A 796 -5.20 -43.32 16.10
N SER A 797 -5.66 -44.32 15.34
CA SER A 797 -5.43 -44.54 13.89
C SER A 797 -4.08 -44.01 13.35
N LEU A 798 -3.00 -44.74 13.66
CA LEU A 798 -1.63 -44.40 13.24
C LEU A 798 -1.23 -45.21 12.01
N GLY A 799 -0.79 -44.54 10.94
CA GLY A 799 -0.33 -45.13 9.68
C GLY A 799 1.05 -44.64 9.28
N GLY A 800 1.93 -45.50 8.79
CA GLY A 800 3.22 -45.03 8.26
C GLY A 800 3.06 -44.26 6.94
N ILE A 801 2.02 -44.53 6.15
CA ILE A 801 1.64 -43.72 4.98
C ILE A 801 0.37 -42.91 5.29
N VAL A 802 -0.73 -43.57 5.71
CA VAL A 802 -2.04 -42.91 5.90
C VAL A 802 -2.66 -43.19 7.27
N GLY A 803 -2.97 -42.15 8.04
CA GLY A 803 -3.62 -42.29 9.35
C GLY A 803 -5.00 -42.93 9.26
N GLN A 804 -5.88 -42.36 8.42
CA GLN A 804 -7.11 -43.01 7.97
C GLN A 804 -7.39 -42.71 6.49
N ALA A 805 -7.74 -43.75 5.74
CA ALA A 805 -8.34 -43.65 4.41
C ALA A 805 -9.83 -43.99 4.49
N GLN A 806 -10.70 -43.11 3.98
CA GLN A 806 -12.12 -43.41 3.79
C GLN A 806 -12.39 -44.07 2.42
N ASP A 807 -13.65 -44.21 2.01
CA ASP A 807 -14.01 -45.11 0.90
C ASP A 807 -13.39 -44.69 -0.45
N GLY A 808 -12.70 -45.62 -1.12
CA GLY A 808 -12.34 -45.51 -2.54
C GLY A 808 -11.00 -44.86 -2.93
N HIS A 809 -9.96 -44.87 -2.07
CA HIS A 809 -8.64 -44.30 -2.40
C HIS A 809 -7.62 -45.37 -2.85
N THR A 810 -6.50 -44.95 -3.48
CA THR A 810 -5.41 -45.84 -3.90
C THR A 810 -4.10 -45.51 -3.18
N ILE A 811 -3.42 -46.53 -2.66
CA ILE A 811 -2.11 -46.45 -2.00
C ILE A 811 -1.23 -47.53 -2.63
N VAL A 812 -0.16 -47.16 -3.35
CA VAL A 812 0.61 -48.11 -4.18
C VAL A 812 2.11 -47.80 -4.26
N ASN A 813 2.96 -48.83 -4.24
CA ASN A 813 4.42 -48.70 -4.27
C ASN A 813 4.99 -47.75 -3.21
N CYS A 814 4.55 -47.93 -1.96
CA CYS A 814 4.89 -47.06 -0.82
C CYS A 814 5.49 -47.88 0.32
N TYR A 815 6.43 -47.31 1.09
CA TYR A 815 7.05 -48.05 2.19
C TYR A 815 7.22 -47.27 3.51
N ASN A 816 7.24 -47.99 4.63
CA ASN A 816 7.53 -47.42 5.94
C ASN A 816 8.60 -48.22 6.69
N ALA A 817 9.68 -47.54 7.06
CA ALA A 817 10.62 -48.02 8.07
C ALA A 817 10.71 -47.08 9.30
N GLY A 818 9.88 -46.03 9.34
CA GLY A 818 9.66 -45.23 10.54
C GLY A 818 8.95 -46.02 11.64
N LYS A 819 9.30 -45.73 12.90
CA LYS A 819 8.73 -46.42 14.06
C LYS A 819 7.37 -45.85 14.44
N ILE A 820 6.35 -46.71 14.53
CA ILE A 820 5.04 -46.34 15.05
C ILE A 820 4.90 -46.78 16.51
N THR A 821 4.61 -45.83 17.41
CA THR A 821 4.38 -46.04 18.84
C THR A 821 2.95 -45.64 19.19
N SER A 822 2.05 -46.62 19.33
CA SER A 822 0.68 -46.38 19.85
C SER A 822 0.64 -46.47 21.37
N SER A 823 -0.14 -45.60 22.01
CA SER A 823 -0.52 -45.70 23.43
C SER A 823 -1.92 -46.29 23.66
N SER A 824 -2.58 -46.81 22.61
CA SER A 824 -3.81 -47.60 22.73
C SER A 824 -3.81 -48.84 21.83
N ASP A 825 -4.52 -49.88 22.26
CA ASP A 825 -4.57 -51.17 21.57
C ASP A 825 -5.44 -51.12 20.30
N GLY A 826 -4.89 -51.56 19.15
CA GLY A 826 -5.68 -52.02 17.99
C GLY A 826 -5.99 -51.00 16.89
N GLN A 827 -5.28 -49.87 16.78
CA GLN A 827 -5.41 -48.93 15.65
C GLN A 827 -4.06 -48.35 15.18
N ALA A 828 -3.07 -49.21 14.93
CA ALA A 828 -1.78 -48.81 14.36
C ALA A 828 -1.32 -49.82 13.30
N GLY A 829 -0.89 -49.32 12.14
CA GLY A 829 -0.37 -50.13 11.04
C GLY A 829 0.73 -49.41 10.27
N ALA A 830 1.78 -50.12 9.88
CA ALA A 830 2.96 -49.55 9.23
C ALA A 830 2.67 -48.89 7.87
N ILE A 831 1.56 -49.22 7.20
CA ILE A 831 1.09 -48.52 6.00
C ILE A 831 -0.14 -47.68 6.34
N ALA A 832 -1.16 -48.27 6.96
CA ALA A 832 -2.42 -47.58 7.25
C ALA A 832 -2.95 -47.86 8.67
N GLY A 833 -3.39 -46.81 9.37
CA GLY A 833 -4.01 -46.95 10.69
C GLY A 833 -5.42 -47.52 10.62
N SER A 834 -6.22 -47.04 9.67
CA SER A 834 -7.58 -47.53 9.40
C SER A 834 -7.96 -47.31 7.94
N LEU A 835 -8.55 -48.34 7.31
CA LEU A 835 -9.11 -48.31 5.96
C LEU A 835 -10.61 -48.61 6.05
N THR A 836 -11.41 -47.95 5.20
CA THR A 836 -12.81 -48.35 4.95
C THR A 836 -12.96 -48.97 3.54
N ASN A 837 -14.16 -48.99 2.97
CA ASN A 837 -14.50 -49.80 1.79
C ASN A 837 -13.73 -49.37 0.52
N ASP A 838 -13.62 -50.27 -0.45
CA ASP A 838 -13.13 -50.01 -1.81
C ASP A 838 -11.73 -49.35 -1.94
N ASN A 839 -10.95 -49.30 -0.84
CA ASN A 839 -9.56 -48.86 -0.85
C ASN A 839 -8.65 -49.88 -1.54
N ARG A 840 -7.75 -49.40 -2.39
CA ARG A 840 -6.76 -50.21 -3.10
C ARG A 840 -5.38 -50.02 -2.48
N VAL A 841 -4.98 -50.93 -1.60
CA VAL A 841 -3.62 -51.00 -1.04
C VAL A 841 -2.87 -52.18 -1.66
N GLN A 842 -1.81 -51.91 -2.42
CA GLN A 842 -1.02 -52.89 -3.18
C GLN A 842 0.45 -52.45 -3.26
N GLU A 843 1.40 -53.39 -3.39
CA GLU A 843 2.83 -53.05 -3.51
C GLU A 843 3.33 -52.15 -2.34
N CYS A 844 2.75 -52.31 -1.15
CA CYS A 844 3.12 -51.56 0.03
C CYS A 844 3.95 -52.41 1.00
N TYR A 845 5.09 -51.88 1.46
CA TYR A 845 6.12 -52.63 2.18
C TYR A 845 6.49 -51.97 3.51
N TYR A 846 6.81 -52.75 4.54
CA TYR A 846 7.18 -52.17 5.83
C TYR A 846 8.20 -52.99 6.60
N ASP A 847 9.00 -52.30 7.43
CA ASP A 847 9.99 -52.97 8.27
C ASP A 847 9.30 -53.58 9.49
N SER A 848 9.02 -54.88 9.38
CA SER A 848 8.42 -55.72 10.42
C SER A 848 9.30 -55.86 11.67
N SER A 849 10.61 -55.55 11.56
CA SER A 849 11.54 -55.47 12.69
C SER A 849 11.33 -54.19 13.52
N VAL A 850 10.64 -53.18 12.96
CA VAL A 850 10.40 -51.86 13.57
C VAL A 850 8.92 -51.66 13.93
N THR A 851 7.99 -52.07 13.07
CA THR A 851 6.53 -52.00 13.31
C THR A 851 5.87 -53.30 12.83
N GLU A 852 5.20 -54.03 13.74
CA GLU A 852 4.76 -55.42 13.51
C GLU A 852 3.68 -55.61 12.43
N ASN A 853 2.63 -54.77 12.45
CA ASN A 853 1.43 -54.95 11.61
C ASN A 853 1.39 -53.92 10.48
N GLY A 854 1.04 -54.32 9.26
CA GLY A 854 0.97 -53.41 8.10
C GLY A 854 -0.27 -52.53 8.05
N ILE A 855 -1.42 -53.04 8.49
CA ILE A 855 -2.71 -52.32 8.56
C ILE A 855 -3.27 -52.50 9.98
N GLY A 856 -3.70 -51.41 10.61
CA GLY A 856 -4.28 -51.44 11.95
C GLY A 856 -5.75 -51.90 11.97
N ASN A 857 -6.54 -51.48 10.98
CA ASN A 857 -7.95 -51.83 10.80
C ASN A 857 -8.36 -51.72 9.32
N GLY A 858 -9.25 -52.61 8.85
CA GLY A 858 -9.67 -52.70 7.45
C GLY A 858 -8.81 -53.64 6.60
N ASP A 859 -9.22 -53.86 5.34
CA ASP A 859 -8.61 -54.83 4.42
C ASP A 859 -7.66 -54.16 3.41
N GLY A 860 -6.52 -54.81 3.10
CA GLY A 860 -5.56 -54.36 2.09
C GLY A 860 -4.34 -55.27 1.98
N SER A 861 -3.52 -55.11 0.93
CA SER A 861 -2.34 -55.95 0.70
C SER A 861 -1.05 -55.22 1.06
N THR A 862 -0.39 -55.65 2.13
CA THR A 862 0.89 -55.11 2.61
C THR A 862 1.88 -56.23 2.93
N THR A 863 3.17 -56.00 2.72
CA THR A 863 4.23 -56.99 2.96
C THR A 863 5.17 -56.51 4.06
N GLY A 864 5.24 -57.25 5.16
CA GLY A 864 6.21 -57.00 6.23
C GLY A 864 7.52 -57.73 5.94
N GLU A 865 8.62 -56.98 5.84
CA GLU A 865 9.96 -57.48 5.54
C GLU A 865 10.95 -57.10 6.65
N THR A 866 12.20 -57.57 6.59
CA THR A 866 13.23 -57.23 7.60
C THR A 866 14.00 -55.97 7.23
N THR A 867 14.60 -55.32 8.24
CA THR A 867 15.55 -54.20 8.07
C THR A 867 16.67 -54.51 7.07
N GLU A 868 17.12 -55.78 7.01
CA GLU A 868 18.18 -56.22 6.10
C GLU A 868 17.67 -56.37 4.67
N PHE A 869 16.49 -56.98 4.47
CA PHE A 869 15.89 -57.11 3.14
C PHE A 869 15.48 -55.75 2.57
N MET A 870 14.91 -54.85 3.37
CA MET A 870 14.51 -53.51 2.91
C MET A 870 15.67 -52.56 2.57
N LYS A 871 16.92 -53.00 2.75
CA LYS A 871 18.13 -52.29 2.30
C LYS A 871 18.88 -53.02 1.18
N SER A 872 18.28 -54.11 0.67
CA SER A 872 18.88 -54.95 -0.37
C SER A 872 18.58 -54.43 -1.79
N PRO A 873 19.45 -54.74 -2.78
CA PRO A 873 19.15 -54.51 -4.20
C PRO A 873 17.87 -55.22 -4.67
N GLU A 874 17.54 -56.37 -4.08
CA GLU A 874 16.32 -57.13 -4.35
C GLU A 874 15.06 -56.35 -3.98
N PHE A 875 15.07 -55.62 -2.86
CA PHE A 875 13.96 -54.76 -2.47
C PHE A 875 13.85 -53.50 -3.36
N LEU A 876 14.97 -52.88 -3.72
CA LEU A 876 14.98 -51.80 -4.72
C LEU A 876 14.38 -52.25 -6.06
N ALA A 877 14.64 -53.49 -6.48
CA ALA A 877 14.07 -54.06 -7.70
C ALA A 877 12.54 -54.33 -7.60
N LEU A 878 11.97 -54.42 -6.40
CA LEU A 878 10.50 -54.45 -6.21
C LEU A 878 9.89 -53.05 -6.32
N LEU A 879 10.59 -52.02 -5.82
CA LEU A 879 10.14 -50.62 -5.89
C LEU A 879 10.31 -49.98 -7.28
N GLY A 880 11.21 -50.50 -8.10
CA GLY A 880 11.39 -50.09 -9.51
C GLY A 880 11.97 -48.69 -9.72
N GLU A 881 11.92 -48.21 -10.97
CA GLU A 881 12.63 -47.02 -11.48
C GLU A 881 12.29 -45.68 -10.80
N LYS A 882 11.29 -45.64 -9.92
CA LYS A 882 10.94 -44.45 -9.13
C LYS A 882 11.81 -44.27 -7.88
N PHE A 883 12.52 -45.32 -7.50
CA PHE A 883 13.48 -45.32 -6.40
C PHE A 883 14.90 -45.59 -6.96
N LYS A 884 15.91 -45.12 -6.21
CA LYS A 884 17.33 -45.43 -6.41
C LYS A 884 17.93 -45.92 -5.09
N LYS A 885 19.11 -46.53 -5.16
CA LYS A 885 19.84 -46.97 -3.97
C LYS A 885 20.30 -45.76 -3.15
N ASP A 886 20.18 -45.83 -1.83
CA ASP A 886 20.88 -44.94 -0.90
C ASP A 886 22.35 -45.40 -0.81
N GLU A 887 23.17 -44.90 -1.72
CA GLU A 887 24.57 -45.29 -1.84
C GLU A 887 25.35 -44.87 -0.59
N TYR A 888 26.23 -45.77 -0.11
CA TYR A 888 26.92 -45.65 1.19
C TYR A 888 26.01 -45.52 2.44
N SER A 889 24.68 -45.55 2.30
CA SER A 889 23.68 -45.35 3.37
C SER A 889 23.65 -43.94 3.98
N LEU A 890 24.07 -42.92 3.22
CA LEU A 890 24.28 -41.55 3.72
C LEU A 890 22.99 -40.73 3.87
N VAL A 891 21.99 -40.90 2.98
CA VAL A 891 20.80 -40.04 2.96
C VAL A 891 19.65 -40.60 3.81
N ASN A 892 19.52 -41.92 3.86
CA ASN A 892 18.29 -42.61 4.26
C ASN A 892 18.57 -43.89 5.06
N GLY A 893 19.79 -44.00 5.63
CA GLY A 893 20.24 -45.14 6.43
C GLY A 893 20.30 -46.47 5.68
N GLY A 894 20.38 -46.44 4.34
CA GLY A 894 20.47 -47.59 3.45
C GLY A 894 19.14 -48.07 2.86
N TYR A 895 18.00 -47.48 3.25
CA TYR A 895 16.71 -47.78 2.60
C TYR A 895 16.62 -47.05 1.24
N PRO A 896 16.02 -47.64 0.19
CA PRO A 896 15.86 -46.99 -1.11
C PRO A 896 15.25 -45.59 -1.04
N ILE A 897 15.97 -44.60 -1.58
CA ILE A 897 15.51 -43.22 -1.74
C ILE A 897 14.76 -43.08 -3.06
N LEU A 898 13.98 -42.01 -3.19
CA LEU A 898 13.31 -41.65 -4.44
C LEU A 898 14.33 -41.13 -5.45
N TYR A 899 14.10 -41.40 -6.73
CA TYR A 899 15.07 -41.12 -7.80
C TYR A 899 15.51 -39.65 -7.84
N TRP A 900 14.59 -38.72 -7.54
CA TRP A 900 14.80 -37.28 -7.57
C TRP A 900 15.57 -36.72 -6.36
N GLN A 901 15.72 -37.48 -5.26
CA GLN A 901 16.42 -36.97 -4.07
C GLN A 901 17.89 -36.68 -4.37
N LYS A 902 18.38 -35.54 -3.88
CA LYS A 902 19.77 -35.11 -4.00
C LYS A 902 20.67 -36.03 -3.16
N THR A 903 21.86 -36.36 -3.69
CA THR A 903 22.76 -37.40 -3.15
C THR A 903 24.21 -36.92 -3.02
N PHE A 904 24.42 -35.59 -2.89
CA PHE A 904 25.71 -34.90 -2.99
C PHE A 904 26.90 -35.66 -2.39
N ASP A 905 26.86 -35.98 -1.11
CA ASP A 905 27.94 -36.67 -0.37
C ASP A 905 28.35 -38.01 -1.02
N ALA A 906 27.38 -38.75 -1.55
CA ALA A 906 27.63 -40.00 -2.26
C ALA A 906 28.05 -39.76 -3.72
N ASP A 907 27.54 -38.72 -4.37
CA ASP A 907 27.90 -38.34 -5.73
C ASP A 907 29.36 -37.85 -5.79
N ASP A 908 29.82 -37.07 -4.80
CA ASP A 908 31.21 -36.61 -4.63
C ASP A 908 32.17 -37.79 -4.37
N VAL A 909 31.80 -38.73 -3.49
CA VAL A 909 32.58 -39.96 -3.26
C VAL A 909 32.68 -40.79 -4.55
N ASN A 910 31.59 -40.89 -5.32
CA ASN A 910 31.61 -41.59 -6.62
C ASN A 910 32.52 -40.87 -7.63
N GLU A 911 32.51 -39.54 -7.72
CA GLU A 911 33.44 -38.80 -8.60
C GLU A 911 34.91 -39.10 -8.26
N VAL A 912 35.26 -39.19 -6.97
CA VAL A 912 36.62 -39.58 -6.55
C VAL A 912 36.94 -41.02 -6.94
N VAL A 913 36.03 -41.96 -6.69
CA VAL A 913 36.19 -43.37 -7.07
C VAL A 913 36.38 -43.52 -8.59
N GLU A 914 35.59 -42.79 -9.40
CA GLU A 914 35.74 -42.76 -10.85
C GLU A 914 37.09 -42.19 -11.29
N LYS A 915 37.52 -41.02 -10.78
CA LYS A 915 38.84 -40.44 -11.13
C LYS A 915 40.00 -41.38 -10.80
N ILE A 916 39.92 -42.13 -9.70
CA ILE A 916 40.94 -43.12 -9.32
C ILE A 916 40.94 -44.31 -10.29
N ASN A 917 39.77 -44.82 -10.69
CA ASN A 917 39.68 -45.88 -11.70
C ASN A 917 40.22 -45.43 -13.06
N ASP A 918 40.01 -44.16 -13.40
CA ASP A 918 40.37 -43.60 -14.71
C ASP A 918 41.89 -43.37 -14.89
N ILE A 919 42.70 -43.52 -13.83
CA ILE A 919 44.18 -43.44 -13.89
C ILE A 919 44.75 -44.46 -14.88
N GLY A 920 44.25 -45.70 -14.85
CA GLY A 920 44.73 -46.81 -15.69
C GLY A 920 46.19 -47.22 -15.43
N ASP A 921 46.86 -47.75 -16.47
CA ASP A 921 48.28 -48.11 -16.39
C ASP A 921 49.16 -46.87 -16.17
N VAL A 922 50.09 -46.95 -15.21
CA VAL A 922 50.92 -45.81 -14.82
C VAL A 922 52.06 -45.58 -15.83
N THR A 923 52.14 -44.37 -16.36
CA THR A 923 53.17 -43.95 -17.31
C THR A 923 53.84 -42.65 -16.84
N ALA A 924 54.92 -42.24 -17.50
CA ALA A 924 55.61 -40.98 -17.19
C ALA A 924 54.72 -39.72 -17.37
N ASP A 925 53.58 -39.84 -18.05
CA ASP A 925 52.67 -38.74 -18.37
C ASP A 925 51.34 -38.82 -17.58
N SER A 926 51.10 -39.90 -16.81
CA SER A 926 49.87 -40.11 -16.02
C SER A 926 49.68 -39.14 -14.83
N GLY A 927 50.66 -38.27 -14.56
CA GLY A 927 50.67 -37.36 -13.42
C GLY A 927 49.56 -36.30 -13.39
N VAL A 928 48.93 -35.99 -14.53
CA VAL A 928 47.74 -35.11 -14.54
C VAL A 928 46.55 -35.81 -13.85
N LYS A 929 46.17 -37.00 -14.34
CA LYS A 929 45.08 -37.80 -13.77
C LYS A 929 45.28 -38.14 -12.30
N ILE A 930 46.52 -38.52 -11.93
CA ILE A 930 46.86 -38.85 -10.54
C ILE A 930 46.68 -37.63 -9.62
N ASN A 931 47.11 -36.44 -10.05
CA ASN A 931 46.87 -35.20 -9.30
C ASN A 931 45.38 -34.81 -9.26
N GLU A 932 44.62 -35.02 -10.34
CA GLU A 932 43.18 -34.75 -10.37
C GLU A 932 42.41 -35.65 -9.39
N ALA A 933 42.74 -36.95 -9.35
CA ALA A 933 42.19 -37.91 -8.40
C ALA A 933 42.60 -37.60 -6.94
N ARG A 934 43.88 -37.25 -6.70
CA ARG A 934 44.40 -36.81 -5.39
C ARG A 934 43.70 -35.55 -4.90
N ASN A 935 43.60 -34.51 -5.73
CA ASN A 935 42.93 -33.26 -5.35
C ASN A 935 41.45 -33.48 -5.04
N ALA A 936 40.75 -34.34 -5.79
CA ALA A 936 39.35 -34.67 -5.51
C ALA A 936 39.20 -35.44 -4.19
N TYR A 937 40.03 -36.46 -3.94
CA TYR A 937 40.03 -37.18 -2.66
C TYR A 937 40.36 -36.27 -1.46
N ASP A 938 41.38 -35.41 -1.58
CA ASP A 938 41.80 -34.53 -0.49
C ASP A 938 40.74 -33.45 -0.17
N ASN A 939 39.92 -33.08 -1.15
CA ASN A 939 38.81 -32.12 -1.02
C ASN A 939 37.51 -32.71 -0.42
N LEU A 940 37.33 -34.03 -0.37
CA LEU A 940 36.21 -34.65 0.35
C LEU A 940 36.26 -34.28 1.84
N ASP A 941 35.13 -34.23 2.54
CA ASP A 941 35.15 -34.16 4.00
C ASP A 941 35.67 -35.47 4.63
N ASP A 942 36.27 -35.35 5.83
CA ASP A 942 37.09 -36.42 6.44
C ASP A 942 36.28 -37.67 6.86
N ASP A 943 34.96 -37.55 6.99
CA ASP A 943 34.00 -38.63 7.23
C ASP A 943 33.47 -39.29 5.95
N LEU A 944 33.60 -38.65 4.79
CA LEU A 944 33.29 -39.22 3.47
C LEU A 944 34.47 -40.01 2.89
N LYS A 945 35.71 -39.60 3.16
CA LYS A 945 36.94 -40.29 2.73
C LYS A 945 36.96 -41.83 2.95
N PRO A 946 36.44 -42.40 4.06
CA PRO A 946 36.39 -43.87 4.27
C PRO A 946 35.58 -44.67 3.23
N TYR A 947 34.67 -44.04 2.47
CA TYR A 947 33.87 -44.72 1.46
C TYR A 947 34.60 -44.88 0.11
N VAL A 948 35.76 -44.23 -0.09
CA VAL A 948 36.58 -44.31 -1.30
C VAL A 948 37.33 -45.65 -1.35
N SER A 949 36.59 -46.70 -1.73
CA SER A 949 37.01 -48.11 -1.67
C SER A 949 38.26 -48.48 -2.47
N ASN A 950 38.69 -47.64 -3.41
CA ASN A 950 39.84 -47.88 -4.30
C ASN A 950 41.07 -46.99 -3.99
N LEU A 951 41.13 -46.31 -2.83
CA LEU A 951 42.25 -45.43 -2.44
C LEU A 951 43.65 -46.07 -2.57
N ASP A 952 43.79 -47.38 -2.31
CA ASP A 952 45.05 -48.11 -2.50
C ASP A 952 45.55 -48.05 -3.96
N VAL A 953 44.66 -47.95 -4.96
CA VAL A 953 45.05 -47.80 -6.37
C VAL A 953 45.75 -46.45 -6.60
N LEU A 954 45.20 -45.36 -6.05
CA LEU A 954 45.80 -44.03 -6.12
C LEU A 954 47.17 -44.01 -5.43
N LEU A 955 47.27 -44.54 -4.21
CA LEU A 955 48.52 -44.58 -3.44
C LEU A 955 49.62 -45.38 -4.15
N ASN A 956 49.26 -46.49 -4.81
CA ASN A 956 50.22 -47.25 -5.62
C ASN A 956 50.61 -46.49 -6.91
N ALA A 957 49.67 -45.81 -7.57
CA ALA A 957 49.94 -45.04 -8.78
C ALA A 957 50.84 -43.83 -8.54
N GLU A 958 50.64 -43.09 -7.44
CA GLU A 958 51.52 -42.00 -6.99
C GLU A 958 52.97 -42.49 -6.78
N LYS A 959 53.12 -43.66 -6.16
CA LYS A 959 54.42 -44.29 -5.92
C LYS A 959 55.08 -44.74 -7.23
N GLU A 960 54.36 -45.44 -8.10
CA GLU A 960 54.91 -45.93 -9.37
C GLU A 960 55.31 -44.79 -10.30
N LEU A 961 54.51 -43.72 -10.39
CA LEU A 961 54.87 -42.50 -11.12
C LEU A 961 56.17 -41.88 -10.59
N SER A 962 56.33 -41.80 -9.25
CA SER A 962 57.54 -41.30 -8.60
C SER A 962 58.78 -42.14 -8.96
N GLU A 963 58.65 -43.47 -8.97
CA GLU A 963 59.72 -44.38 -9.39
C GLU A 963 60.07 -44.22 -10.88
N ILE A 964 59.07 -44.09 -11.76
CA ILE A 964 59.24 -43.85 -13.21
C ILE A 964 59.94 -42.52 -13.48
N ILE A 965 59.46 -41.41 -12.90
CA ILE A 965 60.07 -40.07 -13.07
C ILE A 965 61.52 -40.08 -12.55
N SER A 966 61.74 -40.68 -11.37
CA SER A 966 63.07 -40.71 -10.76
C SER A 966 64.05 -41.64 -11.49
N LEU A 967 63.57 -42.66 -12.21
CA LEU A 967 64.39 -43.43 -13.18
C LEU A 967 64.69 -42.62 -14.44
N LYS A 968 63.72 -41.90 -14.99
CA LYS A 968 63.86 -41.04 -16.18
C LYS A 968 64.93 -39.97 -15.97
N GLU A 969 64.93 -39.31 -14.81
CA GLU A 969 65.93 -38.29 -14.47
C GLU A 969 67.30 -38.90 -14.15
N ALA A 970 67.36 -40.07 -13.49
CA ALA A 970 68.62 -40.79 -13.27
C ALA A 970 69.30 -41.18 -14.60
N LYS A 971 68.53 -41.64 -15.60
CA LYS A 971 69.04 -41.91 -16.96
C LYS A 971 69.62 -40.65 -17.59
N LYS A 972 68.87 -39.54 -17.58
CA LYS A 972 69.30 -38.26 -18.13
C LYS A 972 70.60 -37.77 -17.48
N THR A 973 70.65 -37.73 -16.16
CA THR A 973 71.86 -37.35 -15.41
C THR A 973 73.04 -38.26 -15.74
N ALA A 974 72.82 -39.57 -15.92
CA ALA A 974 73.89 -40.50 -16.29
C ALA A 974 74.39 -40.29 -17.73
N LEU A 975 73.52 -39.96 -18.68
CA LEU A 975 73.91 -39.60 -20.05
C LEU A 975 74.75 -38.32 -20.08
N GLU A 976 74.25 -37.25 -19.43
CA GLU A 976 74.97 -35.97 -19.28
C GLU A 976 76.35 -36.16 -18.63
N GLN A 977 76.43 -37.01 -17.58
CA GLN A 977 77.67 -37.38 -16.91
C GLN A 977 78.62 -38.28 -17.72
N LEU A 978 78.15 -38.90 -18.81
CA LEU A 978 78.98 -39.72 -19.71
C LEU A 978 79.51 -38.88 -20.87
N GLU A 979 78.66 -38.09 -21.52
CA GLU A 979 79.03 -37.16 -22.58
C GLU A 979 80.10 -36.16 -22.12
N SER A 980 79.99 -35.69 -20.88
CA SER A 980 80.96 -34.77 -20.26
C SER A 980 82.18 -35.44 -19.60
N TYR A 981 82.30 -36.78 -19.63
CA TYR A 981 83.32 -37.49 -18.86
C TYR A 981 84.75 -37.31 -19.37
N LYS A 982 84.91 -37.13 -20.69
CA LYS A 982 86.19 -36.96 -21.38
C LYS A 982 86.02 -35.91 -22.47
N ASP A 983 86.97 -35.00 -22.62
CA ASP A 983 86.97 -34.10 -23.76
C ASP A 983 87.23 -34.92 -25.03
N ALA A 984 86.31 -34.85 -26.00
CA ALA A 984 86.47 -35.55 -27.26
C ALA A 984 87.74 -35.12 -28.01
N SER A 985 88.19 -33.86 -27.87
CA SER A 985 89.35 -33.33 -28.58
C SER A 985 90.68 -34.01 -28.23
N ASP A 986 90.77 -34.69 -27.08
CA ASP A 986 91.93 -35.51 -26.69
C ASP A 986 92.07 -36.84 -27.48
N TYR A 987 91.13 -37.17 -28.39
CA TYR A 987 91.06 -38.47 -29.07
C TYR A 987 90.84 -38.36 -30.60
N THR A 988 91.49 -37.42 -31.29
CA THR A 988 91.38 -37.29 -32.75
C THR A 988 91.92 -38.50 -33.52
N LEU A 989 92.98 -39.15 -33.02
CA LEU A 989 93.59 -40.33 -33.63
C LEU A 989 92.77 -41.62 -33.40
N ASN A 990 92.03 -41.69 -32.28
CA ASN A 990 91.16 -42.81 -31.90
C ASN A 990 89.66 -42.47 -31.99
N ARG A 991 89.29 -41.44 -32.77
CA ARG A 991 87.93 -40.86 -32.83
C ARG A 991 86.81 -41.89 -33.00
N GLU A 992 86.99 -42.86 -33.90
CA GLU A 992 85.98 -43.88 -34.20
C GLU A 992 85.76 -44.84 -33.01
N ALA A 993 86.84 -45.21 -32.30
CA ALA A 993 86.73 -46.03 -31.10
C ALA A 993 86.07 -45.27 -29.94
N PHE A 994 86.45 -44.00 -29.74
CA PHE A 994 85.87 -43.12 -28.72
C PHE A 994 84.36 -42.94 -28.91
N ASN A 995 83.94 -42.53 -30.11
CA ASN A 995 82.52 -42.34 -30.43
C ASN A 995 81.73 -43.64 -30.23
N LYS A 996 82.26 -44.78 -30.70
CA LYS A 996 81.60 -46.08 -30.58
C LYS A 996 81.46 -46.58 -29.14
N ALA A 997 82.43 -46.28 -28.27
CA ALA A 997 82.34 -46.58 -26.85
C ALA A 997 81.31 -45.67 -26.13
N LEU A 998 81.29 -44.38 -26.47
CA LEU A 998 80.33 -43.41 -25.98
C LEU A 998 78.89 -43.77 -26.39
N GLU A 999 78.65 -43.98 -27.69
CA GLU A 999 77.35 -44.42 -28.26
C GLU A 999 76.84 -45.71 -27.58
N LYS A 1000 77.72 -46.70 -27.40
CA LYS A 1000 77.35 -47.94 -26.70
C LYS A 1000 76.99 -47.67 -25.23
N GLY A 1001 77.78 -46.84 -24.53
CA GLY A 1001 77.51 -46.48 -23.14
C GLY A 1001 76.18 -45.75 -22.96
N MET A 1002 75.86 -44.82 -23.87
CA MET A 1002 74.57 -44.11 -23.91
C MET A 1002 73.41 -45.07 -24.19
N ALA A 1003 73.59 -46.04 -25.09
CA ALA A 1003 72.59 -47.08 -25.36
C ALA A 1003 72.37 -48.00 -24.14
N ASP A 1004 73.44 -48.45 -23.47
CA ASP A 1004 73.36 -49.28 -22.26
C ASP A 1004 72.62 -48.53 -21.11
N ILE A 1005 72.94 -47.25 -20.88
CA ILE A 1005 72.25 -46.39 -19.89
C ILE A 1005 70.77 -46.21 -20.26
N SER A 1006 70.47 -45.98 -21.54
CA SER A 1006 69.09 -45.80 -22.01
C SER A 1006 68.25 -47.08 -21.86
N ALA A 1007 68.86 -48.25 -22.03
CA ALA A 1007 68.22 -49.56 -21.93
C ALA A 1007 68.02 -50.08 -20.50
N ALA A 1008 68.74 -49.53 -19.51
CA ALA A 1008 68.65 -49.90 -18.11
C ALA A 1008 67.21 -49.83 -17.53
N LYS A 1009 66.82 -50.76 -16.67
CA LYS A 1009 65.44 -50.89 -16.16
C LYS A 1009 65.22 -50.29 -14.78
N ASN A 1010 66.28 -49.95 -14.07
CA ASN A 1010 66.26 -49.38 -12.72
C ASN A 1010 67.52 -48.53 -12.50
N LYS A 1011 67.56 -47.78 -11.39
CA LYS A 1011 68.67 -46.84 -11.08
C LYS A 1011 70.02 -47.54 -10.90
N ASP A 1012 70.03 -48.76 -10.38
CA ASP A 1012 71.27 -49.51 -10.15
C ASP A 1012 71.86 -50.04 -11.46
N GLU A 1013 71.02 -50.45 -12.41
CA GLU A 1013 71.44 -50.73 -13.79
C GLU A 1013 71.94 -49.47 -14.50
N VAL A 1014 71.31 -48.31 -14.30
CA VAL A 1014 71.77 -47.02 -14.85
C VAL A 1014 73.17 -46.67 -14.32
N ASN A 1015 73.37 -46.75 -13.00
CA ASN A 1015 74.67 -46.54 -12.36
C ASN A 1015 75.71 -47.55 -12.86
N THR A 1016 75.33 -48.82 -13.00
CA THR A 1016 76.20 -49.90 -13.50
C THR A 1016 76.59 -49.67 -14.97
N ALA A 1017 75.67 -49.23 -15.81
CA ALA A 1017 75.93 -48.89 -17.21
C ALA A 1017 76.86 -47.69 -17.32
N LEU A 1018 76.64 -46.64 -16.53
CA LEU A 1018 77.50 -45.46 -16.46
C LEU A 1018 78.95 -45.81 -16.05
N ILE A 1019 79.12 -46.62 -15.02
CA ILE A 1019 80.44 -47.07 -14.56
C ILE A 1019 81.17 -47.87 -15.64
N LYS A 1020 80.47 -48.80 -16.32
CA LYS A 1020 81.04 -49.58 -17.43
C LYS A 1020 81.40 -48.72 -18.64
N ALA A 1021 80.56 -47.74 -18.97
CA ALA A 1021 80.78 -46.83 -20.08
C ALA A 1021 81.99 -45.92 -19.85
N LYS A 1022 82.14 -45.40 -18.62
CA LYS A 1022 83.31 -44.61 -18.20
C LYS A 1022 84.60 -45.42 -18.30
N ALA A 1023 84.61 -46.63 -17.73
CA ALA A 1023 85.76 -47.53 -17.84
C ALA A 1023 86.11 -47.90 -19.30
N ALA A 1024 85.11 -48.11 -20.16
CA ALA A 1024 85.35 -48.38 -21.58
C ALA A 1024 85.90 -47.18 -22.37
N LEU A 1025 85.69 -45.95 -21.87
CA LEU A 1025 86.35 -44.74 -22.40
C LEU A 1025 87.77 -44.55 -21.82
N ASP A 1026 88.01 -44.96 -20.57
CA ASP A 1026 89.34 -44.96 -19.95
C ASP A 1026 90.34 -45.94 -20.61
N GLU A 1027 89.84 -47.04 -21.21
CA GLU A 1027 90.68 -48.00 -21.96
C GLU A 1027 91.19 -47.46 -23.32
N ILE A 1028 90.72 -46.30 -23.78
CA ILE A 1028 91.07 -45.74 -25.09
C ILE A 1028 92.28 -44.79 -24.96
N PRO A 1029 93.38 -45.00 -25.72
CA PRO A 1029 94.52 -44.09 -25.70
C PRO A 1029 94.17 -42.70 -26.25
N THR A 1030 94.58 -41.64 -25.55
CA THR A 1030 94.51 -40.24 -26.00
C THR A 1030 95.58 -39.92 -27.05
N ASP A 1031 95.38 -38.86 -27.83
CA ASP A 1031 96.37 -38.33 -28.77
C ASP A 1031 97.69 -37.97 -28.07
N SER A 1032 97.62 -37.46 -26.85
CA SER A 1032 98.79 -37.18 -26.00
C SER A 1032 99.58 -38.44 -25.60
N SER A 1033 98.94 -39.62 -25.57
CA SER A 1033 99.61 -40.92 -25.37
C SER A 1033 100.12 -41.57 -26.68
N LEU A 1034 99.72 -41.02 -27.83
CA LEU A 1034 100.06 -41.52 -29.17
C LEU A 1034 101.03 -40.59 -29.93
N GLY A 1035 101.16 -39.34 -29.49
CA GLY A 1035 101.70 -38.22 -30.24
C GLY A 1035 103.08 -37.72 -29.80
N SER A 1036 104.06 -38.61 -29.66
CA SER A 1036 105.48 -38.20 -29.65
C SER A 1036 106.33 -39.20 -30.44
N ASN A 1037 107.46 -38.72 -30.98
CA ASN A 1037 108.24 -39.45 -31.99
C ASN A 1037 108.99 -40.68 -31.45
N ASP A 1038 109.28 -41.58 -32.39
CA ASP A 1038 110.43 -42.48 -32.42
C ASP A 1038 110.33 -43.85 -31.70
N ASN A 1039 111.30 -44.71 -32.02
CA ASN A 1039 111.30 -46.17 -31.93
C ASN A 1039 111.11 -46.82 -30.53
N GLY A 1040 109.86 -47.02 -30.11
CA GLY A 1040 109.30 -48.32 -29.65
C GLY A 1040 109.82 -49.02 -28.36
N ASN A 1041 109.47 -50.32 -28.28
CA ASN A 1041 109.92 -51.37 -27.34
C ASN A 1041 109.30 -51.51 -25.90
N VAL A 1042 108.22 -52.33 -25.84
CA VAL A 1042 107.84 -53.37 -24.84
C VAL A 1042 107.59 -53.12 -23.33
N ASN A 1043 106.62 -53.91 -22.81
CA ASN A 1043 106.45 -54.46 -21.43
C ASN A 1043 106.04 -53.49 -20.29
N VAL A 1044 104.97 -53.67 -19.48
CA VAL A 1044 104.27 -54.85 -18.87
C VAL A 1044 105.14 -55.62 -17.86
N PRO A 1045 104.72 -55.94 -16.59
CA PRO A 1045 103.45 -55.69 -15.86
C PRO A 1045 103.67 -54.67 -14.67
N SER A 1046 103.10 -54.66 -13.45
CA SER A 1046 102.21 -55.55 -12.64
C SER A 1046 101.53 -54.87 -11.44
N VAL A 1047 100.20 -55.07 -11.26
CA VAL A 1047 99.53 -55.89 -10.20
C VAL A 1047 100.24 -55.99 -8.81
N PRO A 1048 99.55 -55.92 -7.62
CA PRO A 1048 98.26 -55.28 -7.23
C PRO A 1048 98.31 -54.63 -5.80
N GLY A 1049 97.15 -54.40 -5.16
CA GLY A 1049 96.97 -54.27 -3.69
C GLY A 1049 95.92 -53.23 -3.29
N THR A 1050 94.67 -53.55 -2.89
CA THR A 1050 94.13 -54.21 -1.68
C THR A 1050 94.07 -53.33 -0.42
N ASP A 1051 92.89 -53.33 0.22
CA ASP A 1051 92.55 -52.78 1.54
C ASP A 1051 92.63 -51.23 1.69
N GLY A 1052 91.83 -50.55 2.53
CA GLY A 1052 90.66 -50.98 3.29
C GLY A 1052 90.36 -50.09 4.52
N ASN A 1053 89.11 -50.20 5.03
CA ASN A 1053 88.74 -50.02 6.45
C ASN A 1053 88.58 -48.61 7.11
N THR A 1054 87.67 -48.58 8.09
CA THR A 1054 87.65 -47.75 9.34
C THR A 1054 87.47 -46.20 9.36
N SER A 1055 86.22 -45.79 9.66
CA SER A 1055 85.78 -45.31 11.01
C SER A 1055 85.71 -43.81 11.42
N ASN A 1056 84.75 -43.60 12.34
CA ASN A 1056 84.74 -42.69 13.51
C ASN A 1056 84.60 -41.15 13.38
N SER A 1057 83.37 -40.71 13.67
CA SER A 1057 83.02 -39.84 14.82
C SER A 1057 83.94 -38.67 15.23
N GLY A 1058 83.41 -37.45 15.13
CA GLY A 1058 83.82 -36.25 15.88
C GLY A 1058 82.62 -35.32 16.05
N ASN A 1059 82.52 -34.60 17.17
CA ASN A 1059 81.33 -33.80 17.53
C ASN A 1059 81.72 -32.43 18.13
N THR A 1060 80.73 -31.54 18.28
CA THR A 1060 80.69 -30.26 19.02
C THR A 1060 81.33 -29.00 18.40
N ALA A 1061 80.48 -27.98 18.18
CA ALA A 1061 80.70 -26.50 18.19
C ALA A 1061 79.58 -25.82 17.33
N ASP A 1062 78.97 -24.67 17.67
CA ASP A 1062 78.80 -24.00 18.97
C ASP A 1062 77.58 -23.02 18.94
N THR A 1063 77.00 -22.74 20.13
CA THR A 1063 76.12 -21.63 20.62
C THR A 1063 75.27 -20.67 19.72
N ASP A 1064 73.93 -20.75 19.92
CA ASP A 1064 73.04 -19.74 20.59
C ASP A 1064 72.48 -18.47 19.87
N ILE A 1065 71.47 -17.87 20.52
CA ILE A 1065 70.85 -16.51 20.45
C ILE A 1065 69.40 -16.41 19.89
N ARG A 1066 68.61 -15.47 20.47
CA ARG A 1066 67.14 -15.34 20.37
C ARG A 1066 66.67 -13.99 19.77
N GLY A 1067 65.61 -14.04 18.93
CA GLY A 1067 64.34 -13.34 19.19
C GLY A 1067 64.04 -11.88 18.72
N VAL A 1068 62.76 -11.70 18.30
CA VAL A 1068 61.83 -10.57 18.61
C VAL A 1068 61.79 -9.27 17.74
N SER A 1069 60.69 -9.13 16.95
CA SER A 1069 59.97 -7.90 16.45
C SER A 1069 60.75 -6.86 15.58
N ILE A 1070 60.23 -5.78 14.95
CA ILE A 1070 59.05 -4.86 15.16
C ILE A 1070 58.27 -4.53 13.81
N PRO A 1071 57.65 -3.35 13.46
CA PRO A 1071 56.20 -3.23 13.15
C PRO A 1071 55.72 -2.80 11.73
N LYS A 1072 54.39 -2.57 11.62
CA LYS A 1072 53.53 -2.21 10.47
C LYS A 1072 53.74 -0.81 9.81
N THR A 1073 53.26 -0.68 8.55
CA THR A 1073 52.64 0.46 7.78
C THR A 1073 53.19 0.54 6.33
N GLY A 1074 52.49 0.99 5.26
CA GLY A 1074 51.10 1.47 5.08
C GLY A 1074 50.69 1.63 3.57
N ARG A 1075 49.42 1.97 3.26
CA ARG A 1075 48.82 2.22 1.91
C ARG A 1075 49.54 3.36 1.10
N ILE A 1076 49.36 3.63 -0.21
CA ILE A 1076 48.17 3.71 -1.11
C ILE A 1076 48.55 3.61 -2.64
N GLY A 1077 47.78 2.86 -3.46
CA GLY A 1077 47.22 3.22 -4.80
C GLY A 1077 48.11 3.56 -6.04
N ASN A 1078 47.58 3.87 -7.24
CA ASN A 1078 46.24 3.62 -7.84
C ASN A 1078 46.23 3.85 -9.39
N ALA A 1079 45.20 3.35 -10.11
CA ALA A 1079 44.74 3.74 -11.48
C ALA A 1079 45.63 3.38 -12.72
N ALA A 1080 45.16 3.34 -14.00
CA ALA A 1080 43.82 3.56 -14.60
C ALA A 1080 43.66 2.99 -16.06
N VAL A 1081 42.43 2.61 -16.46
CA VAL A 1081 41.73 2.86 -17.78
C VAL A 1081 42.35 2.27 -19.09
N ALA A 1082 41.65 1.73 -20.12
CA ALA A 1082 40.22 1.58 -20.51
C ALA A 1082 40.03 0.21 -21.25
N PHE A 1083 38.86 -0.47 -21.31
CA PHE A 1083 37.53 -0.08 -21.88
C PHE A 1083 37.60 0.19 -23.41
N LEU A 1084 36.76 -0.30 -24.32
CA LEU A 1084 35.59 -1.22 -24.41
C LEU A 1084 35.75 -2.02 -25.75
N MET A 1085 34.97 -2.98 -26.25
CA MET A 1085 33.73 -3.78 -26.01
C MET A 1085 33.87 -5.01 -26.97
N PHE A 1086 33.07 -6.07 -27.11
CA PHE A 1086 31.83 -6.71 -26.57
C PHE A 1086 31.93 -8.18 -27.10
N SER A 1087 31.22 -9.24 -26.69
CA SER A 1087 30.24 -9.59 -25.64
C SER A 1087 30.28 -11.15 -25.53
N SER A 1088 29.45 -11.94 -24.84
CA SER A 1088 28.23 -11.75 -24.01
C SER A 1088 27.97 -13.03 -23.19
N PHE A 1089 27.30 -12.90 -22.04
CA PHE A 1089 26.74 -13.98 -21.18
C PHE A 1089 27.71 -14.91 -20.40
N ALA A 1090 27.14 -15.46 -19.31
CA ALA A 1090 27.70 -16.41 -18.33
C ALA A 1090 28.87 -15.92 -17.45
N ALA A 1091 28.55 -15.45 -16.24
CA ALA A 1091 29.49 -15.32 -15.11
C ALA A 1091 28.73 -15.31 -13.76
N ALA A 1092 29.01 -16.26 -12.85
CA ALA A 1092 28.57 -16.23 -11.44
C ALA A 1092 29.21 -17.37 -10.58
N MET A 1093 30.51 -17.32 -10.29
CA MET A 1093 31.11 -18.14 -9.21
C MET A 1093 32.30 -17.41 -8.55
N ALA A 1094 32.61 -17.81 -7.31
CA ALA A 1094 33.81 -17.48 -6.53
C ALA A 1094 33.99 -16.05 -5.95
N VAL A 1095 33.08 -15.59 -5.08
CA VAL A 1095 33.43 -14.60 -4.01
C VAL A 1095 32.74 -14.89 -2.65
N THR A 1096 32.91 -16.10 -2.08
CA THR A 1096 32.44 -16.38 -0.69
C THR A 1096 33.41 -17.16 0.20
N ALA A 1097 34.54 -17.63 -0.34
CA ALA A 1097 35.47 -18.53 0.35
C ALA A 1097 36.44 -17.83 1.35
N LYS A 1098 35.96 -16.95 2.25
CA LYS A 1098 36.81 -16.43 3.35
C LYS A 1098 36.13 -15.84 4.61
N ARG A 1099 35.08 -16.47 5.18
CA ARG A 1099 34.59 -16.05 6.53
C ARG A 1099 33.76 -17.07 7.32
N LYS A 1100 34.38 -18.14 7.83
CA LYS A 1100 33.93 -18.92 9.00
C LYS A 1100 35.07 -19.82 9.52
N LYS A 1101 35.90 -19.32 10.46
CA LYS A 1101 36.85 -20.11 11.29
C LYS A 1101 37.37 -19.33 12.50
N ASP A 1102 36.47 -18.59 13.16
CA ASP A 1102 36.71 -17.83 14.40
C ASP A 1102 35.38 -17.76 15.20
N GLU A 1103 34.65 -18.88 15.33
CA GLU A 1103 33.48 -18.99 16.22
C GLU A 1103 33.17 -20.45 16.65
N GLU A 1104 34.25 -21.21 16.92
CA GLU A 1104 34.34 -22.34 17.86
C GLU A 1104 35.59 -22.14 18.74
#